data_AF-A0A7W7TA61-F1
#
_entry.id   AF-A0A7W7TA61-F1
#
_cell.length_a   1.000
_cell.length_b   1.000
_cell.length_c   1.000
_cell.angle_alpha   90.00
_cell.angle_beta   90.00
_cell.angle_gamma   90.00
#
_symmetry.space_group_name_H-M   'P 1'
#
loop_
_entity.id
_entity.type
_entity.pdbx_description
1 polymer ?
#
loop_
_entity_poly.entity_id
_entity_poly.type
_entity_poly.pdbx_seq_one_letter_code
_entity_poly.pdbx_strand_id
1 'polypeptide(L)'
;MPTGTTLRFTTFALLAAATTLYVFGIYASVWPTTAGQEGLRCQVRSGLYLTASSSVDPDEGKWSRYRECMSAMLGARAAWLLGGLLLLFVVALVIYLVRPAWRIRRSRLVPLEGALADELRDTLAALVAEAGLRTAPEFVLDPARFRAGGVAFGNHRRKVVCLDAGLVALHRRDPESFRALVLHELAHVRSDVTTTYATLAVWRSFLAVTLVPFVLISLDPMLLSRTPWRLALDFSLPSGAVGARLAALVLLVFLSRIAVLRSREKYADAMVARWTGTDDPYRNLRPTRSIRRWLAVHPTRAGRLAAMRDPDSLSRPGFLETFTSALAVQIAWWHTVSGLQDLTWYHADNASMPVMRIVWAIGAAVLVGTVAWRGAAYLRTAGQSRRGVFALPGLALGLGFACGRFASAWGVGPVKPAGVVASIPLVCVALLVCCWVGHCATLARTRVHGVLIGIAAVVVCFVTLGWFSELQAADKFWRGYMVPYLDLLHGYATSDVETVVLDVVVVPFLLNHNRVPTVAALVLVWLVPLALRRELPRPAVGLGLVGAVVASTAILLLGSSDDPPQALVLTAWGVLLVVGVQLAVAIVVARRSGRVAALLATWLIGLVATVALWFAHLDGTVVDSVVAARPHQVLPVLGTIAGLVGGLAAGGGGRRTGQARPVRVALIAVVSVGLASWWPHSDGKAPLEASPAVWEIDYDFAVAVWAQGGGWDQFTSVVQGNSRFATALDSGNDTAVADTCEAQSAVLRDAREFPPPPEDHVRDEWIDALDTLANATQACLRVLREGDTDVDGMLAQFLRGLDRLKAAQELILAARERALANPPDIG
;
A
#
# COMPACT_ATOMS: atom_id res chain seq x y z
N MET A 1 16.35 -10.83 17.75
CA MET A 1 15.33 -11.15 16.73
C MET A 1 13.97 -10.81 17.31
N PRO A 2 13.10 -10.11 16.59
CA PRO A 2 11.73 -9.88 17.04
C PRO A 2 11.01 -11.22 17.24
N THR A 3 10.22 -11.33 18.31
CA THR A 3 9.41 -12.52 18.57
C THR A 3 8.18 -12.51 17.65
N GLY A 4 7.55 -13.67 17.45
CA GLY A 4 6.28 -13.72 16.72
C GLY A 4 5.17 -12.88 17.36
N THR A 5 5.24 -12.65 18.68
CA THR A 5 4.29 -11.77 19.37
C THR A 5 4.52 -10.30 18.99
N THR A 6 5.78 -9.86 18.85
CA THR A 6 6.10 -8.49 18.38
C THR A 6 5.57 -8.26 16.97
N LEU A 7 5.80 -9.20 16.04
CA LEU A 7 5.31 -9.07 14.66
C LEU A 7 3.77 -8.93 14.63
N ARG A 8 3.06 -9.82 15.34
CA ARG A 8 1.59 -9.76 15.43
C ARG A 8 1.09 -8.45 16.05
N PHE A 9 1.80 -7.92 17.06
CA PHE A 9 1.45 -6.64 17.67
C PHE A 9 1.63 -5.48 16.69
N THR A 10 2.76 -5.44 15.97
CA THR A 10 3.00 -4.43 14.94
C THR A 10 1.93 -4.50 13.85
N THR A 11 1.58 -5.69 13.37
CA THR A 11 0.49 -5.91 12.41
C THR A 11 -0.84 -5.37 12.92
N PHE A 12 -1.19 -5.67 14.17
CA PHE A 12 -2.40 -5.16 14.82
C PHE A 12 -2.41 -3.63 14.93
N ALA A 13 -1.32 -3.02 15.42
CA ALA A 13 -1.21 -1.58 15.57
C ALA A 13 -1.27 -0.85 14.20
N LEU A 14 -0.64 -1.45 13.19
CA LEU A 14 -0.63 -0.94 11.82
C LEU A 14 -2.05 -0.98 11.21
N LEU A 15 -2.79 -2.07 11.38
CA LEU A 15 -4.19 -2.15 10.93
C LEU A 15 -5.09 -1.13 11.63
N ALA A 16 -4.91 -0.92 12.94
CA ALA A 16 -5.68 0.07 13.70
C ALA A 16 -5.38 1.49 13.22
N ALA A 17 -4.09 1.82 13.00
CA ALA A 17 -3.66 3.11 12.44
C ALA A 17 -4.21 3.33 11.02
N ALA A 18 -4.05 2.35 10.14
CA ALA A 18 -4.54 2.40 8.77
C ALA A 18 -6.06 2.60 8.69
N THR A 19 -6.81 1.85 9.50
CA THR A 19 -8.28 1.97 9.55
C THR A 19 -8.69 3.33 10.11
N THR A 20 -7.94 3.88 11.06
CA THR A 20 -8.18 5.21 11.61
C THR A 20 -7.92 6.31 10.57
N LEU A 21 -6.81 6.24 9.83
CA LEU A 21 -6.53 7.17 8.74
C LEU A 21 -7.64 7.15 7.69
N TYR A 22 -8.12 5.96 7.32
CA TYR A 22 -9.23 5.82 6.38
C TYR A 22 -10.53 6.48 6.87
N VAL A 23 -10.93 6.18 8.12
CA VAL A 23 -12.14 6.77 8.72
C VAL A 23 -12.02 8.29 8.86
N PHE A 24 -10.87 8.80 9.29
CA PHE A 24 -10.65 10.25 9.38
C PHE A 24 -10.57 10.92 8.00
N GLY A 25 -10.11 10.21 6.96
CA GLY A 25 -10.20 10.64 5.57
C GLY A 25 -11.65 10.77 5.09
N ILE A 26 -12.51 9.79 5.43
CA ILE A 26 -13.95 9.90 5.16
C ILE A 26 -14.56 11.09 5.89
N TYR A 27 -14.20 11.33 7.16
CA TYR A 27 -14.69 12.53 7.84
C TYR A 27 -14.22 13.81 7.16
N ALA A 28 -12.98 13.85 6.68
CA ALA A 28 -12.46 15.02 5.97
C ALA A 28 -13.21 15.28 4.65
N SER A 29 -13.72 14.24 3.97
CA SER A 29 -14.50 14.39 2.74
C SER A 29 -15.98 14.70 2.98
N VAL A 30 -16.57 14.18 4.07
CA VAL A 30 -17.99 14.34 4.40
C VAL A 30 -18.27 15.58 5.26
N TRP A 31 -17.26 16.13 5.95
CA TRP A 31 -17.50 17.23 6.90
C TRP A 31 -18.19 18.43 6.22
N PRO A 32 -19.42 18.81 6.63
CA PRO A 32 -20.39 19.51 5.77
C PRO A 32 -20.07 20.94 5.33
N THR A 33 -18.91 21.52 5.64
CA THR A 33 -18.75 22.97 5.50
C THR A 33 -17.88 23.47 4.37
N THR A 34 -16.90 22.72 3.85
CA THR A 34 -16.12 23.25 2.72
C THR A 34 -15.37 22.19 1.89
N ALA A 35 -14.88 21.09 2.47
CA ALA A 35 -13.76 20.36 1.85
C ALA A 35 -14.06 19.62 0.53
N GLY A 36 -15.20 18.92 0.41
CA GLY A 36 -15.58 18.21 -0.82
C GLY A 36 -15.94 19.17 -1.96
N GLN A 37 -16.70 20.22 -1.64
CA GLN A 37 -17.05 21.27 -2.58
C GLN A 37 -15.84 22.10 -3.00
N GLU A 38 -14.88 22.34 -2.12
CA GLU A 38 -13.63 23.02 -2.45
C GLU A 38 -12.81 22.24 -3.49
N GLY A 39 -12.77 20.90 -3.40
CA GLY A 39 -12.11 20.08 -4.43
C GLY A 39 -12.74 20.26 -5.81
N LEU A 40 -14.08 20.18 -5.88
CA LEU A 40 -14.82 20.43 -7.12
C LEU A 40 -14.68 21.89 -7.59
N ARG A 41 -14.66 22.88 -6.68
CA ARG A 41 -14.38 24.29 -7.01
C ARG A 41 -12.98 24.47 -7.61
N CYS A 42 -11.97 23.84 -7.04
CA CYS A 42 -10.61 23.86 -7.59
C CYS A 42 -10.57 23.19 -8.97
N GLN A 43 -11.30 22.08 -9.13
CA GLN A 43 -11.43 21.40 -10.41
C GLN A 43 -12.00 22.33 -11.49
N VAL A 44 -13.12 23.01 -11.20
CA VAL A 44 -13.74 23.99 -12.09
C VAL A 44 -12.82 25.17 -12.40
N ARG A 45 -12.21 25.78 -11.38
CA ARG A 45 -11.26 26.91 -11.55
C ARG A 45 -10.04 26.56 -12.38
N SER A 46 -9.59 25.31 -12.32
CA SER A 46 -8.45 24.84 -13.11
C SER A 46 -8.80 24.49 -14.56
N GLY A 47 -10.10 24.25 -14.84
CA GLY A 47 -10.59 23.71 -16.11
C GLY A 47 -10.33 22.21 -16.28
N LEU A 48 -10.06 21.49 -15.18
CA LEU A 48 -9.65 20.09 -15.18
C LEU A 48 -10.88 19.17 -15.14
N TYR A 49 -11.32 18.64 -16.26
CA TYR A 49 -12.48 17.72 -16.31
C TYR A 49 -12.04 16.29 -16.63
N LEU A 50 -12.81 15.29 -16.16
CA LEU A 50 -12.54 13.90 -16.53
C LEU A 50 -12.94 13.67 -17.99
N THR A 51 -12.16 12.83 -18.68
CA THR A 51 -12.49 12.39 -20.04
C THR A 51 -13.52 11.26 -20.02
N ALA A 52 -14.13 10.97 -21.16
CA ALA A 52 -15.07 9.85 -21.33
C ALA A 52 -14.46 8.47 -20.96
N SER A 53 -13.12 8.37 -20.97
CA SER A 53 -12.39 7.16 -20.57
C SER A 53 -12.01 7.12 -19.08
N SER A 54 -12.54 8.05 -18.27
CA SER A 54 -12.08 8.29 -16.90
C SER A 54 -10.56 8.50 -16.82
N SER A 55 -9.97 9.01 -17.90
CA SER A 55 -8.55 9.33 -17.98
C SER A 55 -8.32 10.76 -17.51
N VAL A 56 -7.08 10.99 -17.09
CA VAL A 56 -6.59 12.27 -16.62
C VAL A 56 -6.31 13.15 -17.84
N ASP A 57 -6.83 14.39 -17.83
CA ASP A 57 -6.49 15.42 -18.82
C ASP A 57 -4.95 15.56 -18.90
N PRO A 58 -4.31 15.41 -20.08
CA PRO A 58 -2.86 15.48 -20.21
C PRO A 58 -2.30 16.90 -20.08
N ASP A 59 -3.14 17.93 -20.05
CA ASP A 59 -2.71 19.32 -19.89
C ASP A 59 -2.19 19.57 -18.46
N GLU A 60 -0.86 19.51 -18.31
CA GLU A 60 -0.19 19.75 -17.03
C GLU A 60 -0.41 21.18 -16.49
N GLY A 61 -0.74 22.15 -17.34
CA GLY A 61 -1.08 23.51 -16.93
C GLY A 61 -2.38 23.55 -16.11
N LYS A 62 -3.39 22.75 -16.49
CA LYS A 62 -4.62 22.58 -15.69
C LYS A 62 -4.33 21.89 -14.36
N TRP A 63 -3.50 20.85 -14.35
CA TRP A 63 -3.08 20.17 -13.12
C TRP A 63 -2.31 21.08 -12.16
N SER A 64 -1.43 21.94 -12.68
CA SER A 64 -0.70 22.92 -11.88
C SER A 64 -1.66 23.87 -11.17
N ARG A 65 -2.65 24.45 -11.89
CA ARG A 65 -3.68 25.32 -11.30
C ARG A 65 -4.55 24.60 -10.27
N TYR A 66 -4.96 23.36 -10.56
CA TYR A 66 -5.71 22.53 -9.62
C TYR A 66 -4.93 22.32 -8.32
N ARG A 67 -3.65 21.95 -8.43
CA ARG A 67 -2.76 21.72 -7.29
C ARG A 67 -2.51 23.00 -6.50
N GLU A 68 -2.31 24.14 -7.15
CA GLU A 68 -2.16 25.43 -6.49
C GLU A 68 -3.41 25.76 -5.64
N CYS A 69 -4.60 25.60 -6.21
CA CYS A 69 -5.86 25.77 -5.48
C CYS A 69 -5.97 24.80 -4.29
N MET A 70 -5.65 23.52 -4.49
CA MET A 70 -5.71 22.49 -3.44
C MET A 70 -4.64 22.64 -2.36
N SER A 71 -3.50 23.27 -2.67
CA SER A 71 -2.38 23.47 -1.74
C SER A 71 -2.78 24.30 -0.52
N ALA A 72 -3.75 25.22 -0.67
CA ALA A 72 -4.31 26.00 0.42
C ALA A 72 -4.99 25.12 1.49
N MET A 73 -5.49 23.95 1.10
CA MET A 73 -6.19 23.00 1.99
C MET A 73 -5.27 21.96 2.61
N LEU A 74 -4.05 21.80 2.07
CA LEU A 74 -3.09 20.77 2.45
C LEU A 74 -2.82 20.78 3.95
N GLY A 75 -2.54 21.97 4.52
CA GLY A 75 -2.20 22.12 5.94
C GLY A 75 -3.32 21.66 6.87
N ALA A 76 -4.55 22.08 6.59
CA ALA A 76 -5.72 21.73 7.41
C ALA A 76 -6.05 20.22 7.33
N ARG A 77 -6.05 19.64 6.12
CA ARG A 77 -6.31 18.21 5.93
C ARG A 77 -5.21 17.34 6.54
N ALA A 78 -3.94 17.70 6.36
CA ALA A 78 -2.82 16.99 6.97
C ALA A 78 -2.89 17.06 8.51
N ALA A 79 -3.16 18.24 9.07
CA ALA A 79 -3.35 18.41 10.51
C ALA A 79 -4.53 17.57 11.04
N TRP A 80 -5.62 17.45 10.29
CA TRP A 80 -6.77 16.61 10.64
C TRP A 80 -6.41 15.11 10.69
N LEU A 81 -5.79 14.58 9.64
CA LEU A 81 -5.37 13.18 9.57
C LEU A 81 -4.35 12.83 10.65
N LEU A 82 -3.34 13.70 10.84
CA LEU A 82 -2.35 13.56 11.91
C LEU A 82 -2.98 13.67 13.29
N GLY A 83 -3.96 14.57 13.45
CA GLY A 83 -4.73 14.75 14.68
C GLY A 83 -5.48 13.48 15.08
N GLY A 84 -6.16 12.82 14.14
CA GLY A 84 -6.84 11.54 14.38
C GLY A 84 -5.88 10.42 14.80
N LEU A 85 -4.72 10.33 14.13
CA LEU A 85 -3.69 9.34 14.46
C LEU A 85 -3.04 9.62 15.83
N LEU A 86 -2.73 10.88 16.12
CA LEU A 86 -2.20 11.31 17.40
C LEU A 86 -3.20 11.03 18.52
N LEU A 87 -4.47 11.35 18.32
CA LEU A 87 -5.56 11.10 19.27
C LEU A 87 -5.66 9.59 19.59
N LEU A 88 -5.61 8.72 18.58
CA LEU A 88 -5.58 7.26 18.76
C LEU A 88 -4.44 6.83 19.70
N PHE A 89 -3.21 7.28 19.45
CA PHE A 89 -2.06 6.87 20.26
C PHE A 89 -2.01 7.53 21.63
N VAL A 90 -2.43 8.78 21.78
CA VAL A 90 -2.53 9.48 23.07
C VAL A 90 -3.55 8.78 23.97
N VAL A 91 -4.76 8.50 23.47
CA VAL A 91 -5.78 7.77 24.23
C VAL A 91 -5.31 6.36 24.58
N ALA A 92 -4.60 5.68 23.66
CA ALA A 92 -4.01 4.38 23.95
C ALA A 92 -2.93 4.47 25.05
N LEU A 93 -2.09 5.50 25.03
CA LEU A 93 -1.06 5.72 26.05
C LEU A 93 -1.69 6.00 27.42
N VAL A 94 -2.72 6.85 27.49
CA VAL A 94 -3.45 7.13 28.73
C VAL A 94 -4.07 5.85 29.29
N ILE A 95 -4.77 5.06 28.45
CA ILE A 95 -5.35 3.77 28.86
C ILE A 95 -4.25 2.81 29.35
N TYR A 96 -3.11 2.75 28.67
CA TYR A 96 -1.98 1.89 29.04
C TYR A 96 -1.41 2.26 30.42
N LEU A 97 -1.24 3.56 30.71
CA LEU A 97 -0.66 4.04 31.96
C LEU A 97 -1.61 3.96 33.15
N VAL A 98 -2.90 4.28 32.96
CA VAL A 98 -3.90 4.34 34.05
C VAL A 98 -4.38 2.95 34.46
N ARG A 99 -4.42 2.00 33.51
CA ARG A 99 -5.07 0.71 33.72
C ARG A 99 -4.52 -0.15 34.87
N PRO A 100 -3.20 -0.24 35.13
CA PRO A 100 -2.68 -1.01 36.26
C PRO A 100 -3.22 -0.50 37.61
N ALA A 101 -3.15 0.82 37.84
CA ALA A 101 -3.63 1.44 39.08
C ALA A 101 -5.16 1.30 39.22
N TRP A 102 -5.90 1.49 38.13
CA TRP A 102 -7.34 1.28 38.11
C TRP A 102 -7.72 -0.17 38.44
N ARG A 103 -6.96 -1.14 37.93
CA ARG A 103 -7.18 -2.56 38.23
C ARG A 103 -6.93 -2.88 39.70
N ILE A 104 -5.83 -2.39 40.28
CA ILE A 104 -5.49 -2.58 41.71
C ILE A 104 -6.62 -2.04 42.59
N ARG A 105 -7.07 -0.80 42.34
CA ARG A 105 -8.17 -0.19 43.10
C ARG A 105 -9.50 -0.92 42.90
N ARG A 106 -9.89 -1.20 41.65
CA ARG A 106 -11.20 -1.79 41.35
C ARG A 106 -11.32 -3.24 41.84
N SER A 107 -10.24 -4.01 41.76
CA SER A 107 -10.21 -5.41 42.24
C SER A 107 -9.82 -5.53 43.71
N ARG A 108 -9.56 -4.41 44.41
CA ARG A 108 -9.11 -4.39 45.81
C ARG A 108 -7.94 -5.36 46.06
N LEU A 109 -6.97 -5.34 45.15
CA LEU A 109 -5.79 -6.19 45.25
C LEU A 109 -4.96 -5.74 46.45
N VAL A 110 -4.53 -6.71 47.27
CA VAL A 110 -3.78 -6.45 48.49
C VAL A 110 -2.32 -6.85 48.27
N PRO A 111 -1.33 -6.05 48.68
CA PRO A 111 0.06 -6.49 48.70
C PRO A 111 0.21 -7.82 49.46
N LEU A 112 1.10 -8.68 48.98
CA LEU A 112 1.40 -9.92 49.71
C LEU A 112 2.23 -9.57 50.95
N GLU A 113 1.58 -9.50 52.12
CA GLU A 113 2.19 -9.12 53.41
C GLU A 113 1.91 -10.15 54.53
N GLY A 114 2.64 -10.05 55.64
CA GLY A 114 2.47 -10.88 56.84
C GLY A 114 2.94 -12.33 56.68
N ALA A 115 2.38 -13.23 57.50
CA ALA A 115 2.80 -14.63 57.56
C ALA A 115 2.71 -15.37 56.21
N LEU A 116 1.77 -14.99 55.34
CA LEU A 116 1.64 -15.57 54.01
C LEU A 116 2.77 -15.13 53.07
N ALA A 117 3.21 -13.87 53.18
CA ALA A 117 4.36 -13.39 52.43
C ALA A 117 5.62 -14.10 52.88
N ASP A 118 5.79 -14.32 54.18
CA ASP A 118 6.93 -15.04 54.74
C ASP A 118 6.98 -16.49 54.27
N GLU A 119 5.84 -17.19 54.24
CA GLU A 119 5.73 -18.56 53.72
C GLU A 119 6.13 -18.66 52.24
N LEU A 120 5.70 -17.71 51.41
CA LEU A 120 5.93 -17.75 49.97
C LEU A 120 7.25 -17.10 49.54
N ARG A 121 7.91 -16.33 50.41
CA ARG A 121 9.05 -15.46 50.08
C ARG A 121 10.15 -16.21 49.34
N ASP A 122 10.65 -17.29 49.96
CA ASP A 122 11.79 -18.03 49.43
C ASP A 122 11.43 -18.78 48.15
N THR A 123 10.21 -19.34 48.09
CA THR A 123 9.70 -20.00 46.88
C THR A 123 9.59 -18.99 45.73
N LEU A 124 8.97 -17.83 45.94
CA LEU A 124 8.82 -16.81 44.89
C LEU A 124 10.17 -16.24 44.46
N ALA A 125 11.09 -16.01 45.40
CA ALA A 125 12.45 -15.57 45.09
C ALA A 125 13.19 -16.59 44.21
N ALA A 126 13.09 -17.88 44.55
CA ALA A 126 13.66 -18.96 43.76
C ALA A 126 13.07 -19.02 42.34
N LEU A 127 11.74 -18.88 42.20
CA LEU A 127 11.08 -18.88 40.88
C LEU A 127 11.42 -17.64 40.05
N VAL A 128 11.59 -16.48 40.67
CA VAL A 128 12.04 -15.24 40.00
C VAL A 128 13.48 -15.40 39.48
N ALA A 129 14.35 -16.03 40.28
CA ALA A 129 15.72 -16.36 39.89
C ALA A 129 15.74 -17.39 38.74
N GLU A 130 14.94 -18.46 38.84
CA GLU A 130 14.77 -19.47 37.79
C GLU A 130 14.26 -18.85 36.47
N ALA A 131 13.30 -17.94 36.57
CA ALA A 131 12.79 -17.19 35.42
C ALA A 131 13.81 -16.19 34.85
N GLY A 132 14.96 -15.99 35.51
CA GLY A 132 16.05 -15.10 35.10
C GLY A 132 15.61 -13.64 34.98
N LEU A 133 14.71 -13.19 35.86
CA LEU A 133 14.25 -11.80 35.87
C LEU A 133 15.28 -10.92 36.59
N ARG A 134 15.67 -9.81 35.95
CA ARG A 134 16.61 -8.83 36.54
C ARG A 134 16.02 -8.07 37.74
N THR A 135 14.69 -7.93 37.77
CA THR A 135 13.96 -7.21 38.80
C THR A 135 12.74 -8.04 39.15
N ALA A 136 12.57 -8.35 40.43
CA ALA A 136 11.40 -9.07 40.92
C ALA A 136 10.13 -8.24 40.65
N PRO A 137 9.05 -8.85 40.14
CA PRO A 137 7.76 -8.17 40.07
C PRO A 137 7.18 -7.98 41.47
N GLU A 138 6.28 -7.01 41.60
CA GLU A 138 5.47 -6.84 42.81
C GLU A 138 4.42 -7.97 42.88
N PHE A 139 4.38 -8.72 43.97
CA PHE A 139 3.39 -9.77 44.18
C PHE A 139 2.20 -9.22 44.98
N VAL A 140 1.00 -9.39 44.43
CA VAL A 140 -0.27 -8.99 45.08
C VAL A 140 -1.22 -10.18 45.13
N LEU A 141 -2.17 -10.16 46.06
CA LEU A 141 -3.19 -11.18 46.27
C LEU A 141 -4.56 -10.65 45.82
N ASP A 142 -5.31 -11.46 45.06
CA ASP A 142 -6.76 -11.27 44.86
C ASP A 142 -7.51 -12.18 45.85
N PRO A 143 -7.96 -11.65 47.00
CA PRO A 143 -8.62 -12.45 48.03
C PRO A 143 -10.01 -12.94 47.61
N ALA A 144 -10.62 -12.32 46.59
CA ALA A 144 -11.97 -12.66 46.15
C ALA A 144 -12.00 -13.83 45.15
N ARG A 145 -10.83 -14.29 44.65
CA ARG A 145 -10.73 -15.36 43.65
C ARG A 145 -10.20 -16.65 44.25
N PHE A 146 -11.09 -17.63 44.42
CA PHE A 146 -10.74 -18.97 44.94
C PHE A 146 -10.26 -19.96 43.87
N ARG A 147 -10.05 -19.53 42.62
CA ARG A 147 -9.54 -20.39 41.55
C ARG A 147 -8.01 -20.46 41.64
N ALA A 148 -7.43 -21.60 41.26
CA ALA A 148 -5.99 -21.72 41.09
C ALA A 148 -5.57 -21.03 39.78
N GLY A 149 -5.24 -19.74 39.89
CA GLY A 149 -4.83 -18.91 38.76
C GLY A 149 -3.98 -17.73 39.20
N GLY A 150 -3.42 -17.05 38.22
CA GLY A 150 -2.68 -15.81 38.41
C GLY A 150 -2.86 -14.89 37.23
N VAL A 151 -2.34 -13.68 37.36
CA VAL A 151 -2.30 -12.74 36.24
C VAL A 151 -1.16 -11.74 36.40
N ALA A 152 -0.25 -11.75 35.43
CA ALA A 152 0.75 -10.71 35.25
C ALA A 152 0.13 -9.46 34.61
N PHE A 153 0.39 -8.29 35.20
CA PHE A 153 -0.02 -7.00 34.66
C PHE A 153 0.96 -5.88 34.99
N GLY A 154 0.74 -4.69 34.39
CA GLY A 154 1.56 -3.52 34.65
C GLY A 154 2.06 -2.84 33.39
N ASN A 155 3.08 -2.01 33.58
CA ASN A 155 3.77 -1.30 32.50
C ASN A 155 5.26 -1.70 32.47
N HIS A 156 6.03 -1.11 31.56
CA HIS A 156 7.46 -1.44 31.43
C HIS A 156 8.26 -1.22 32.73
N ARG A 157 7.89 -0.24 33.55
CA ARG A 157 8.61 0.14 34.79
C ARG A 157 8.11 -0.59 36.03
N ARG A 158 6.81 -0.91 36.10
CA ARG A 158 6.17 -1.58 37.24
C ARG A 158 5.40 -2.79 36.75
N LYS A 159 5.97 -3.98 37.00
CA LYS A 159 5.36 -5.26 36.67
C LYS A 159 4.83 -5.87 37.97
N VAL A 160 3.58 -6.30 37.93
CA VAL A 160 2.83 -6.83 39.07
C VAL A 160 2.36 -8.24 38.70
N VAL A 161 2.53 -9.20 39.60
CA VAL A 161 1.98 -10.54 39.50
C VAL A 161 0.91 -10.68 40.57
N CYS A 162 -0.34 -10.85 40.14
CA CYS A 162 -1.44 -11.13 41.05
C CYS A 162 -1.64 -12.64 41.17
N LEU A 163 -1.61 -13.13 42.40
CA LEU A 163 -1.91 -14.51 42.75
C LEU A 163 -3.36 -14.58 43.23
N ASP A 164 -4.16 -15.48 42.67
CA ASP A 164 -5.50 -15.75 43.20
C ASP A 164 -5.38 -16.54 44.52
N ALA A 165 -6.28 -16.35 45.48
CA ALA A 165 -6.27 -17.08 46.75
C ALA A 165 -6.26 -18.62 46.56
N GLY A 166 -6.91 -19.12 45.52
CA GLY A 166 -6.88 -20.54 45.18
C GLY A 166 -5.51 -21.06 44.72
N LEU A 167 -4.67 -20.20 44.12
CA LEU A 167 -3.30 -20.56 43.74
C LEU A 167 -2.40 -20.64 44.98
N VAL A 168 -2.57 -19.72 45.92
CA VAL A 168 -1.86 -19.77 47.20
C VAL A 168 -2.20 -21.04 47.97
N ALA A 169 -3.49 -21.42 48.02
CA ALA A 169 -3.89 -22.69 48.62
C ALA A 169 -3.31 -23.93 47.89
N LEU A 170 -3.04 -23.81 46.59
CA LEU A 170 -2.42 -24.88 45.80
C LEU A 170 -0.95 -25.10 46.19
N HIS A 171 -0.23 -24.07 46.64
CA HIS A 171 1.17 -24.18 47.07
C HIS A 171 1.40 -25.32 48.06
N ARG A 172 0.50 -25.47 49.05
CA ARG A 172 0.59 -26.52 50.08
C ARG A 172 0.12 -27.90 49.59
N ARG A 173 -0.78 -27.96 48.60
CA ARG A 173 -1.41 -29.21 48.14
C ARG A 173 -0.69 -29.86 46.97
N ASP A 174 -0.18 -29.04 46.04
CA ASP A 174 0.52 -29.46 44.84
C ASP A 174 1.55 -28.37 44.47
N PRO A 175 2.72 -28.36 45.14
CA PRO A 175 3.75 -27.35 44.94
C PRO A 175 4.29 -27.33 43.50
N GLU A 176 4.25 -28.47 42.79
CA GLU A 176 4.67 -28.57 41.39
C GLU A 176 3.72 -27.81 40.46
N SER A 177 2.40 -28.00 40.63
CA SER A 177 1.41 -27.20 39.89
C SER A 177 1.48 -25.72 40.24
N PHE A 178 1.71 -25.38 41.52
CA PHE A 178 1.94 -24.00 41.94
C PHE A 178 3.15 -23.39 41.22
N ARG A 179 4.29 -24.09 41.24
CA ARG A 179 5.52 -23.70 40.55
C ARG A 179 5.29 -23.48 39.06
N ALA A 180 4.64 -24.43 38.37
CA ALA A 180 4.34 -24.32 36.94
C ALA A 180 3.47 -23.09 36.62
N LEU A 181 2.44 -22.80 37.43
CA LEU A 181 1.56 -21.65 37.23
C LEU A 181 2.27 -20.32 37.52
N VAL A 182 3.07 -20.23 38.59
CA VAL A 182 3.85 -19.01 38.87
C VAL A 182 4.89 -18.77 37.80
N LEU A 183 5.62 -19.80 37.34
CA LEU A 183 6.54 -19.69 36.22
C LEU A 183 5.81 -19.22 34.94
N HIS A 184 4.59 -19.68 34.67
CA HIS A 184 3.80 -19.18 33.54
C HIS A 184 3.56 -17.66 33.63
N GLU A 185 3.16 -17.15 34.80
CA GLU A 185 2.98 -15.72 35.01
C GLU A 185 4.31 -14.94 34.92
N LEU A 186 5.41 -15.50 35.43
CA LEU A 186 6.74 -14.90 35.31
C LEU A 186 7.25 -14.89 33.85
N ALA A 187 6.87 -15.86 33.03
CA ALA A 187 7.16 -15.86 31.60
C ALA A 187 6.50 -14.67 30.89
N HIS A 188 5.28 -14.30 31.30
CA HIS A 188 4.65 -13.06 30.82
C HIS A 188 5.40 -11.80 31.28
N VAL A 189 5.78 -11.74 32.56
CA VAL A 189 6.58 -10.62 33.12
C VAL A 189 7.87 -10.43 32.33
N ARG A 190 8.53 -11.52 31.94
CA ARG A 190 9.78 -11.47 31.17
C ARG A 190 9.59 -10.90 29.77
N SER A 191 8.50 -11.25 29.09
CA SER A 191 8.45 -11.16 27.63
C SER A 191 7.38 -10.24 27.05
N ASP A 192 6.18 -10.15 27.65
CA ASP A 192 5.00 -9.72 26.88
C ASP A 192 3.95 -8.90 27.66
N VAL A 193 4.14 -8.65 28.96
CA VAL A 193 3.23 -7.77 29.73
C VAL A 193 3.03 -6.44 28.99
N THR A 194 4.12 -5.75 28.63
CA THR A 194 4.05 -4.46 27.92
C THR A 194 3.23 -4.56 26.63
N THR A 195 3.54 -5.55 25.78
CA THR A 195 2.87 -5.76 24.49
C THR A 195 1.38 -6.08 24.67
N THR A 196 1.01 -6.87 25.68
CA THR A 196 -0.40 -7.19 25.96
C THR A 196 -1.17 -5.95 26.35
N TYR A 197 -0.67 -5.18 27.31
CA TYR A 197 -1.41 -4.01 27.79
C TYR A 197 -1.46 -2.92 26.72
N ALA A 198 -0.39 -2.76 25.91
CA ALA A 198 -0.41 -1.90 24.73
C ALA A 198 -1.46 -2.37 23.70
N THR A 199 -1.52 -3.66 23.36
CA THR A 199 -2.54 -4.24 22.47
C THR A 199 -3.95 -3.91 22.94
N LEU A 200 -4.21 -4.14 24.23
CA LEU A 200 -5.51 -3.91 24.83
C LEU A 200 -5.87 -2.42 24.97
N ALA A 201 -4.88 -1.54 25.03
CA ALA A 201 -5.07 -0.11 25.09
C ALA A 201 -5.34 0.47 23.69
N VAL A 202 -4.54 0.10 22.69
CA VAL A 202 -4.76 0.46 21.28
C VAL A 202 -6.13 -0.03 20.80
N TRP A 203 -6.54 -1.25 21.16
CA TRP A 203 -7.88 -1.75 20.80
C TRP A 203 -9.01 -0.89 21.37
N ARG A 204 -8.92 -0.51 22.66
CA ARG A 204 -9.94 0.34 23.29
C ARG A 204 -9.93 1.75 22.71
N SER A 205 -8.74 2.27 22.44
CA SER A 205 -8.59 3.57 21.77
C SER A 205 -9.20 3.55 20.38
N PHE A 206 -8.91 2.53 19.58
CA PHE A 206 -9.53 2.33 18.26
C PHE A 206 -11.05 2.28 18.33
N LEU A 207 -11.62 1.59 19.33
CA LEU A 207 -13.07 1.60 19.53
C LEU A 207 -13.61 3.00 19.84
N ALA A 208 -12.96 3.72 20.76
CA ALA A 208 -13.44 5.01 21.24
C ALA A 208 -13.22 6.17 20.25
N VAL A 209 -12.10 6.18 19.54
CA VAL A 209 -11.67 7.27 18.64
C VAL A 209 -12.14 7.05 17.21
N THR A 210 -12.22 5.79 16.76
CA THR A 210 -12.47 5.47 15.35
C THR A 210 -13.84 4.84 15.15
N LEU A 211 -14.08 3.65 15.75
CA LEU A 211 -15.27 2.86 15.42
C LEU A 211 -16.57 3.46 15.96
N VAL A 212 -16.62 3.84 17.23
CA VAL A 212 -17.84 4.37 17.85
C VAL A 212 -18.27 5.69 17.21
N PRO A 213 -17.39 6.71 17.05
CA PRO A 213 -17.76 7.93 16.34
C PRO A 213 -18.24 7.64 14.92
N PHE A 214 -17.62 6.68 14.23
CA PHE A 214 -18.00 6.36 12.84
C PHE A 214 -19.40 5.77 12.78
N VAL A 215 -19.70 4.82 13.65
CA VAL A 215 -21.03 4.22 13.73
C VAL A 215 -22.07 5.27 14.12
N LEU A 216 -21.77 6.15 15.09
CA LEU A 216 -22.69 7.22 15.48
C LEU A 216 -22.96 8.20 14.34
N ILE A 217 -21.93 8.69 13.66
CA ILE A 217 -22.05 9.60 12.51
C ILE A 217 -22.74 8.91 11.34
N SER A 218 -22.46 7.63 11.12
CA SER A 218 -23.13 6.86 10.06
C SER A 218 -24.61 6.64 10.36
N LEU A 219 -25.01 6.50 11.63
CA LEU A 219 -26.41 6.34 12.02
C LEU A 219 -27.15 7.68 12.08
N ASP A 220 -26.47 8.76 12.46
CA ASP A 220 -27.00 10.11 12.49
C ASP A 220 -25.97 11.12 11.95
N PRO A 221 -25.99 11.40 10.63
CA PRO A 221 -25.12 12.40 10.02
C PRO A 221 -25.34 13.82 10.59
N MET A 222 -26.49 14.09 11.23
CA MET A 222 -26.78 15.38 11.86
C MET A 222 -25.96 15.62 13.12
N LEU A 223 -25.26 14.62 13.67
CA LEU A 223 -24.22 14.85 14.68
C LEU A 223 -23.09 15.77 14.19
N LEU A 224 -22.96 15.92 12.87
CA LEU A 224 -22.04 16.86 12.23
C LEU A 224 -22.72 18.16 11.76
N SER A 225 -24.04 18.29 11.91
CA SER A 225 -24.81 19.46 11.51
C SER A 225 -25.01 20.44 12.67
N ARG A 226 -25.47 21.67 12.37
CA ARG A 226 -25.83 22.66 13.40
C ARG A 226 -27.08 22.28 14.20
N THR A 227 -27.81 21.23 13.80
CA THR A 227 -29.04 20.77 14.45
C THR A 227 -29.00 19.25 14.68
N PRO A 228 -28.31 18.76 15.72
CA PRO A 228 -28.22 17.32 16.01
C PRO A 228 -29.61 16.75 16.36
N TRP A 229 -29.81 15.44 16.15
CA TRP A 229 -31.01 14.65 16.54
C TRP A 229 -32.28 14.79 15.67
N ARG A 230 -32.19 15.26 14.42
CA ARG A 230 -33.29 15.10 13.46
C ARG A 230 -33.05 13.84 12.62
N LEU A 231 -33.88 12.80 12.80
CA LEU A 231 -33.89 11.64 11.91
C LEU A 231 -34.25 12.10 10.48
N ALA A 232 -33.24 12.20 9.61
CA ALA A 232 -33.46 12.37 8.18
C ALA A 232 -33.96 11.04 7.61
N LEU A 233 -35.21 11.01 7.13
CA LEU A 233 -35.82 9.84 6.51
C LEU A 233 -35.21 9.51 5.13
N ASP A 234 -34.52 10.47 4.49
CA ASP A 234 -33.83 10.31 3.20
C ASP A 234 -32.39 9.79 3.39
N PHE A 235 -32.25 8.68 4.11
CA PHE A 235 -30.96 8.12 4.47
C PHE A 235 -30.41 7.19 3.38
N SER A 236 -29.42 7.67 2.62
CA SER A 236 -28.55 6.78 1.85
C SER A 236 -27.43 6.29 2.78
N LEU A 237 -27.52 5.04 3.23
CA LEU A 237 -26.39 4.36 3.86
C LEU A 237 -25.14 4.58 2.98
N PRO A 238 -23.94 4.80 3.56
CA PRO A 238 -22.72 4.69 2.78
C PRO A 238 -22.81 3.38 1.99
N SER A 239 -22.52 3.45 0.69
CA SER A 239 -22.78 2.35 -0.24
C SER A 239 -22.42 1.02 0.42
N GLY A 240 -23.27 -0.01 0.32
CA GLY A 240 -23.09 -1.25 1.09
C GLY A 240 -21.67 -1.83 1.03
N ALA A 241 -20.96 -1.55 -0.06
CA ALA A 241 -19.53 -1.81 -0.24
C ALA A 241 -18.61 -1.12 0.79
N VAL A 242 -18.77 0.18 1.06
CA VAL A 242 -17.97 0.92 2.07
C VAL A 242 -18.19 0.35 3.47
N GLY A 243 -19.46 0.13 3.85
CA GLY A 243 -19.81 -0.47 5.13
C GLY A 243 -19.22 -1.88 5.30
N ALA A 244 -19.34 -2.73 4.27
CA ALA A 244 -18.79 -4.08 4.27
C ALA A 244 -17.26 -4.10 4.39
N ARG A 245 -16.55 -3.20 3.67
CA ARG A 245 -15.08 -3.09 3.77
C ARG A 245 -14.63 -2.62 5.15
N LEU A 246 -15.31 -1.61 5.72
CA LEU A 246 -14.98 -1.18 7.09
C LEU A 246 -15.24 -2.31 8.09
N ALA A 247 -16.35 -3.04 7.97
CA ALA A 247 -16.62 -4.20 8.81
C ALA A 247 -15.51 -5.27 8.69
N ALA A 248 -15.04 -5.53 7.47
CA ALA A 248 -13.90 -6.42 7.23
C ALA A 248 -12.61 -5.91 7.90
N LEU A 249 -12.30 -4.61 7.80
CA LEU A 249 -11.13 -3.99 8.46
C LEU A 249 -11.22 -4.10 9.99
N VAL A 250 -12.37 -3.78 10.57
CA VAL A 250 -12.62 -3.92 12.02
C VAL A 250 -12.46 -5.38 12.46
N LEU A 251 -12.98 -6.33 11.67
CA LEU A 251 -12.80 -7.76 11.91
C LEU A 251 -11.33 -8.15 11.86
N LEU A 252 -10.55 -7.66 10.89
CA LEU A 252 -9.11 -7.91 10.79
C LEU A 252 -8.35 -7.36 12.00
N VAL A 253 -8.67 -6.15 12.46
CA VAL A 253 -8.10 -5.55 13.69
C VAL A 253 -8.43 -6.44 14.90
N PHE A 254 -9.68 -6.87 15.04
CA PHE A 254 -10.13 -7.73 16.14
C PHE A 254 -9.46 -9.13 16.13
N LEU A 255 -9.38 -9.77 14.97
CA LEU A 255 -8.72 -11.07 14.82
C LEU A 255 -7.22 -10.97 15.09
N SER A 256 -6.57 -9.88 14.64
CA SER A 256 -5.16 -9.62 14.93
C SER A 256 -4.90 -9.46 16.43
N ARG A 257 -5.80 -8.76 17.15
CA ARG A 257 -5.76 -8.70 18.62
C ARG A 257 -5.82 -10.09 19.25
N ILE A 258 -6.76 -10.95 18.82
CA ILE A 258 -6.86 -12.31 19.35
C ILE A 258 -5.58 -13.10 19.05
N ALA A 259 -5.00 -12.95 17.86
CA ALA A 259 -3.77 -13.62 17.47
C ALA A 259 -2.59 -13.21 18.37
N VAL A 260 -2.46 -11.93 18.72
CA VAL A 260 -1.44 -11.45 19.69
C VAL A 260 -1.61 -12.15 21.03
N LEU A 261 -2.83 -12.14 21.58
CA LEU A 261 -3.11 -12.72 22.89
C LEU A 261 -2.83 -14.24 22.91
N ARG A 262 -3.27 -14.97 21.88
CA ARG A 262 -3.00 -16.42 21.76
C ARG A 262 -1.51 -16.74 21.61
N SER A 263 -0.76 -15.92 20.87
CA SER A 263 0.68 -16.13 20.66
C SER A 263 1.45 -16.00 21.96
N ARG A 264 1.04 -15.05 22.81
CA ARG A 264 1.61 -14.82 24.14
C ARG A 264 1.50 -16.06 25.03
N GLU A 265 0.32 -16.65 25.13
CA GLU A 265 0.09 -17.83 25.97
C GLU A 265 0.98 -19.00 25.55
N LYS A 266 1.14 -19.23 24.24
CA LYS A 266 2.03 -20.27 23.70
C LYS A 266 3.50 -20.01 24.04
N TYR A 267 3.92 -18.75 24.03
CA TYR A 267 5.29 -18.39 24.37
C TYR A 267 5.57 -18.59 25.86
N ALA A 268 4.62 -18.21 26.72
CA ALA A 268 4.72 -18.48 28.15
C ALA A 268 4.79 -19.98 28.44
N ASP A 269 3.94 -20.79 27.81
CA ASP A 269 4.00 -22.26 27.93
C ASP A 269 5.34 -22.84 27.48
N ALA A 270 5.86 -22.41 26.33
CA ALA A 270 7.14 -22.85 25.83
C ALA A 270 8.31 -22.44 26.74
N MET A 271 8.22 -21.31 27.44
CA MET A 271 9.20 -20.91 28.45
C MET A 271 9.12 -21.77 29.70
N VAL A 272 7.93 -22.06 30.20
CA VAL A 272 7.74 -22.96 31.35
C VAL A 272 8.36 -24.33 31.04
N ALA A 273 8.07 -24.92 29.89
CA ALA A 273 8.64 -26.20 29.47
C ALA A 273 10.19 -26.18 29.42
N ARG A 274 10.78 -25.06 28.97
CA ARG A 274 12.25 -24.89 28.98
C ARG A 274 12.85 -24.76 30.37
N TRP A 275 12.14 -24.12 31.30
CA TRP A 275 12.61 -23.93 32.67
C TRP A 275 12.48 -25.20 33.51
N THR A 276 11.35 -25.89 33.38
CA THR A 276 11.07 -27.10 34.16
C THR A 276 11.67 -28.36 33.54
N GLY A 277 12.04 -28.33 32.26
CA GLY A 277 12.53 -29.51 31.53
C GLY A 277 11.45 -30.57 31.29
N THR A 278 10.17 -30.24 31.44
CA THR A 278 9.04 -31.15 31.21
C THR A 278 8.13 -30.68 30.08
N ASP A 279 7.67 -31.63 29.26
CA ASP A 279 6.77 -31.39 28.13
C ASP A 279 5.29 -31.20 28.54
N ASP A 280 4.94 -31.51 29.80
CA ASP A 280 3.59 -31.29 30.36
C ASP A 280 3.64 -30.86 31.84
N PRO A 281 4.09 -29.61 32.13
CA PRO A 281 4.15 -29.06 33.48
C PRO A 281 2.78 -28.93 34.15
N TYR A 282 1.68 -29.09 33.41
CA TYR A 282 0.31 -28.92 33.90
C TYR A 282 -0.45 -30.24 34.06
N ARG A 283 0.23 -31.39 34.05
CA ARG A 283 -0.39 -32.73 34.08
C ARG A 283 -1.42 -32.94 35.21
N ASN A 284 -1.21 -32.28 36.35
CA ASN A 284 -2.07 -32.38 37.54
C ASN A 284 -3.27 -31.41 37.51
N LEU A 285 -3.28 -30.43 36.59
CA LEU A 285 -4.35 -29.45 36.47
C LEU A 285 -5.50 -30.00 35.62
N ARG A 286 -6.71 -29.99 36.17
CA ARG A 286 -7.91 -30.38 35.42
C ARG A 286 -8.24 -29.29 34.38
N PRO A 287 -8.37 -29.66 33.09
CA PRO A 287 -8.68 -28.67 32.07
C PRO A 287 -10.08 -28.10 32.28
N THR A 288 -10.18 -26.78 32.39
CA THR A 288 -11.49 -26.09 32.40
C THR A 288 -12.08 -26.13 30.98
N ARG A 289 -13.22 -26.78 30.80
CA ARG A 289 -13.94 -26.82 29.52
C ARG A 289 -14.52 -25.44 29.21
N SER A 290 -14.07 -24.81 28.12
CA SER A 290 -14.70 -23.62 27.54
C SER A 290 -15.30 -23.97 26.19
N ILE A 291 -16.61 -23.75 26.04
CA ILE A 291 -17.42 -24.15 24.88
C ILE A 291 -17.18 -23.22 23.67
N ARG A 292 -16.63 -22.00 23.86
CA ARG A 292 -16.39 -21.03 22.76
C ARG A 292 -14.96 -21.11 22.20
N ARG A 293 -14.67 -22.19 21.48
CA ARG A 293 -13.31 -22.53 20.97
C ARG A 293 -12.69 -21.51 20.00
N TRP A 294 -13.50 -20.82 19.20
CA TRP A 294 -13.02 -19.93 18.12
C TRP A 294 -12.78 -18.48 18.54
N LEU A 295 -13.49 -17.99 19.55
CA LEU A 295 -13.31 -16.64 20.12
C LEU A 295 -12.53 -16.63 21.44
N ALA A 296 -12.20 -17.82 21.96
CA ALA A 296 -11.40 -17.93 23.17
C ALA A 296 -10.04 -17.26 22.99
N VAL A 297 -9.69 -16.42 23.97
CA VAL A 297 -8.39 -15.75 24.07
C VAL A 297 -7.27 -16.78 24.30
N HIS A 298 -7.59 -17.91 24.92
CA HIS A 298 -6.62 -18.96 25.21
C HIS A 298 -6.51 -19.99 24.07
N PRO A 299 -5.29 -20.49 23.77
CA PRO A 299 -5.09 -21.59 22.83
C PRO A 299 -5.79 -22.88 23.28
N THR A 300 -6.05 -23.78 22.34
CA THR A 300 -6.52 -25.13 22.66
C THR A 300 -5.44 -25.90 23.44
N ARG A 301 -5.85 -26.87 24.29
CA ARG A 301 -4.90 -27.72 25.05
C ARG A 301 -3.87 -28.39 24.14
N ALA A 302 -4.30 -28.92 22.99
CA ALA A 302 -3.40 -29.52 22.00
C ALA A 302 -2.38 -28.50 21.46
N GLY A 303 -2.80 -27.25 21.23
CA GLY A 303 -1.90 -26.18 20.80
C GLY A 303 -0.90 -25.75 21.88
N ARG A 304 -1.28 -25.79 23.16
CA ARG A 304 -0.38 -25.54 24.30
C ARG A 304 0.66 -26.66 24.43
N LEU A 305 0.20 -27.92 24.44
CA LEU A 305 1.07 -29.11 24.48
C LEU A 305 2.06 -29.15 23.30
N ALA A 306 1.61 -28.81 22.09
CA ALA A 306 2.50 -28.73 20.93
C ALA A 306 3.59 -27.67 21.09
N ALA A 307 3.26 -26.50 21.67
CA ALA A 307 4.24 -25.45 21.93
C ALA A 307 5.24 -25.82 23.02
N MET A 308 4.84 -26.63 24.00
CA MET A 308 5.72 -27.13 25.06
C MET A 308 6.65 -28.24 24.56
N ARG A 309 6.15 -29.18 23.74
CA ARG A 309 6.93 -30.28 23.14
C ARG A 309 7.96 -29.81 22.11
N ASP A 310 7.63 -28.77 21.33
CA ASP A 310 8.55 -28.17 20.35
C ASP A 310 8.58 -26.65 20.53
N PRO A 311 9.29 -26.13 21.55
CA PRO A 311 9.41 -24.69 21.80
C PRO A 311 10.02 -23.91 20.63
N ASP A 312 10.87 -24.55 19.84
CA ASP A 312 11.53 -23.94 18.69
C ASP A 312 10.57 -23.71 17.53
N SER A 313 9.47 -24.47 17.43
CA SER A 313 8.42 -24.26 16.44
C SER A 313 7.82 -22.85 16.46
N LEU A 314 7.88 -22.13 17.59
CA LEU A 314 7.41 -20.73 17.69
C LEU A 314 8.31 -19.74 16.92
N SER A 315 9.58 -20.11 16.71
CA SER A 315 10.48 -19.32 15.88
C SER A 315 10.17 -19.47 14.39
N ARG A 316 9.52 -20.58 13.98
CA ARG A 316 9.11 -20.82 12.60
C ARG A 316 8.10 -19.74 12.15
N PRO A 317 8.37 -19.05 11.03
CA PRO A 317 7.38 -18.13 10.47
C PRO A 317 6.14 -18.91 10.02
N GLY A 318 4.97 -18.54 10.56
CA GLY A 318 3.70 -19.15 10.17
C GLY A 318 3.15 -18.54 8.88
N PHE A 319 2.42 -19.34 8.09
CA PHE A 319 1.70 -18.86 6.90
C PHE A 319 0.74 -17.72 7.25
N LEU A 320 -0.23 -17.96 8.15
CA LEU A 320 -1.25 -16.96 8.51
C LEU A 320 -0.67 -15.71 9.16
N GLU A 321 0.39 -15.86 9.96
CA GLU A 321 1.10 -14.72 10.56
C GLU A 321 1.74 -13.84 9.48
N THR A 322 2.38 -14.45 8.49
CA THR A 322 3.04 -13.72 7.40
C THR A 322 2.01 -13.11 6.45
N PHE A 323 0.96 -13.85 6.10
CA PHE A 323 -0.17 -13.38 5.28
C PHE A 323 -0.83 -12.14 5.89
N THR A 324 -1.23 -12.22 7.16
CA THR A 324 -1.90 -11.08 7.84
C THR A 324 -0.98 -9.87 7.99
N SER A 325 0.33 -10.07 8.16
CA SER A 325 1.30 -8.98 8.24
C SER A 325 1.50 -8.30 6.88
N ALA A 326 1.60 -9.08 5.80
CA ALA A 326 1.69 -8.54 4.44
C ALA A 326 0.39 -7.81 4.04
N LEU A 327 -0.76 -8.39 4.38
CA LEU A 327 -2.08 -7.77 4.22
C LEU A 327 -2.15 -6.41 4.93
N ALA A 328 -1.69 -6.33 6.18
CA ALA A 328 -1.68 -5.08 6.95
C ALA A 328 -0.75 -4.02 6.35
N VAL A 329 0.45 -4.41 5.91
CA VAL A 329 1.38 -3.50 5.23
C VAL A 329 0.74 -2.94 3.97
N GLN A 330 0.08 -3.77 3.17
CA GLN A 330 -0.57 -3.32 1.94
C GLN A 330 -1.78 -2.42 2.18
N ILE A 331 -2.63 -2.73 3.17
CA ILE A 331 -3.79 -1.90 3.52
C ILE A 331 -3.31 -0.54 4.04
N ALA A 332 -2.33 -0.55 4.96
CA ALA A 332 -1.79 0.69 5.53
C ALA A 332 -1.14 1.58 4.48
N TRP A 333 -0.40 0.96 3.56
CA TRP A 333 0.12 1.63 2.39
C TRP A 333 -1.00 2.28 1.57
N TRP A 334 -2.02 1.53 1.15
CA TRP A 334 -3.10 2.09 0.32
C TRP A 334 -3.82 3.24 1.02
N HIS A 335 -4.12 3.12 2.30
CA HIS A 335 -4.78 4.20 3.04
C HIS A 335 -3.88 5.43 3.21
N THR A 336 -2.56 5.23 3.31
CA THR A 336 -1.59 6.33 3.35
C THR A 336 -1.50 7.01 1.98
N VAL A 337 -1.38 6.23 0.91
CA VAL A 337 -1.36 6.73 -0.47
C VAL A 337 -2.61 7.53 -0.76
N SER A 338 -3.79 6.98 -0.47
CA SER A 338 -5.06 7.67 -0.70
C SER A 338 -5.17 8.95 0.13
N GLY A 339 -4.80 8.92 1.42
CA GLY A 339 -4.76 10.13 2.23
C GLY A 339 -3.81 11.18 1.64
N LEU A 340 -2.67 10.78 1.07
CA LEU A 340 -1.73 11.70 0.42
C LEU A 340 -2.20 12.16 -0.97
N GLN A 341 -2.98 11.35 -1.69
CA GLN A 341 -3.67 11.74 -2.93
C GLN A 341 -4.75 12.78 -2.64
N ASP A 342 -5.50 12.62 -1.55
CA ASP A 342 -6.46 13.62 -1.06
C ASP A 342 -5.77 14.93 -0.65
N LEU A 343 -4.47 14.86 -0.34
CA LEU A 343 -3.59 16.01 -0.09
C LEU A 343 -2.94 16.57 -1.37
N THR A 344 -3.27 16.05 -2.55
CA THR A 344 -2.67 16.42 -3.86
C THR A 344 -1.15 16.30 -3.93
N TRP A 345 -0.54 15.54 -3.02
CA TRP A 345 0.91 15.37 -3.00
C TRP A 345 1.42 14.50 -4.16
N TYR A 346 0.56 13.68 -4.75
CA TYR A 346 0.89 12.87 -5.92
C TYR A 346 0.77 13.66 -7.23
N HIS A 347 1.87 13.84 -7.94
CA HIS A 347 1.89 14.40 -9.29
C HIS A 347 3.05 13.84 -10.13
N ALA A 348 2.94 13.90 -11.46
CA ALA A 348 3.94 13.35 -12.38
C ALA A 348 5.32 14.01 -12.21
N ASP A 349 5.34 15.32 -11.92
CA ASP A 349 6.59 16.10 -11.84
C ASP A 349 7.36 16.00 -10.52
N ASN A 350 6.89 15.25 -9.51
CA ASN A 350 7.63 15.08 -8.26
C ASN A 350 8.03 13.62 -7.98
N ALA A 351 8.93 13.49 -7.02
CA ALA A 351 9.38 12.21 -6.52
C ALA A 351 8.32 11.50 -5.62
N SER A 352 7.04 11.92 -5.57
CA SER A 352 6.05 11.32 -4.66
C SER A 352 5.88 9.82 -4.89
N MET A 353 5.68 9.41 -6.16
CA MET A 353 5.56 8.01 -6.57
C MET A 353 6.82 7.21 -6.20
N PRO A 354 8.05 7.63 -6.58
CA PRO A 354 9.28 7.00 -6.10
C PRO A 354 9.43 6.94 -4.57
N VAL A 355 9.19 8.05 -3.86
CA VAL A 355 9.36 8.14 -2.40
C VAL A 355 8.41 7.19 -1.70
N MET A 356 7.17 7.15 -2.15
CA MET A 356 6.20 6.22 -1.62
C MET A 356 6.62 4.80 -1.94
N ARG A 357 6.97 4.49 -3.19
CA ARG A 357 7.44 3.15 -3.56
C ARG A 357 8.63 2.70 -2.69
N ILE A 358 9.53 3.61 -2.32
CA ILE A 358 10.61 3.37 -1.35
C ILE A 358 10.03 3.03 0.04
N VAL A 359 9.10 3.82 0.56
CA VAL A 359 8.45 3.56 1.86
C VAL A 359 7.78 2.18 1.90
N TRP A 360 7.03 1.83 0.85
CA TRP A 360 6.44 0.51 0.71
C TRP A 360 7.49 -0.59 0.66
N ALA A 361 8.54 -0.41 -0.16
CA ALA A 361 9.63 -1.37 -0.31
C ALA A 361 10.39 -1.62 1.00
N ILE A 362 10.59 -0.57 1.81
CA ILE A 362 11.15 -0.67 3.15
C ILE A 362 10.24 -1.52 4.04
N GLY A 363 8.93 -1.23 4.07
CA GLY A 363 7.94 -2.01 4.82
C GLY A 363 7.94 -3.50 4.42
N ALA A 364 7.93 -3.78 3.12
CA ALA A 364 8.00 -5.13 2.57
C ALA A 364 9.33 -5.82 2.92
N ALA A 365 10.46 -5.15 2.76
CA ALA A 365 11.79 -5.69 3.06
C ALA A 365 11.98 -5.98 4.56
N VAL A 366 11.46 -5.12 5.44
CA VAL A 366 11.48 -5.36 6.90
C VAL A 366 10.66 -6.61 7.25
N LEU A 367 9.50 -6.79 6.62
CA LEU A 367 8.68 -7.99 6.81
C LEU A 367 9.39 -9.25 6.30
N VAL A 368 9.89 -9.23 5.05
CA VAL A 368 10.66 -10.33 4.45
C VAL A 368 11.89 -10.67 5.31
N GLY A 369 12.65 -9.66 5.73
CA GLY A 369 13.81 -9.82 6.61
C GLY A 369 13.43 -10.45 7.95
N THR A 370 12.34 -10.00 8.57
CA THR A 370 11.84 -10.58 9.83
C THR A 370 11.51 -12.08 9.67
N VAL A 371 10.82 -12.44 8.60
CA VAL A 371 10.48 -13.83 8.25
C VAL A 371 11.75 -14.65 7.98
N ALA A 372 12.66 -14.12 7.17
CA ALA A 372 13.92 -14.77 6.79
C ALA A 372 14.81 -15.06 8.00
N TRP A 373 15.00 -14.07 8.89
CA TRP A 373 15.83 -14.25 10.09
C TRP A 373 15.23 -15.22 11.10
N ARG A 374 13.91 -15.21 11.24
CA ARG A 374 13.19 -16.18 12.07
C ARG A 374 13.32 -17.59 11.51
N GLY A 375 13.13 -17.76 10.20
CA GLY A 375 13.34 -19.05 9.53
C GLY A 375 14.79 -19.54 9.62
N ALA A 376 15.77 -18.64 9.50
CA ALA A 376 17.18 -18.97 9.66
C ALA A 376 17.56 -19.31 11.11
N ALA A 377 16.94 -18.66 12.11
CA ALA A 377 17.08 -19.05 13.51
C ALA A 377 16.51 -20.45 13.76
N TYR A 378 15.31 -20.73 13.25
CA TYR A 378 14.68 -22.05 13.33
C TYR A 378 15.52 -23.16 12.68
N LEU A 379 16.08 -22.93 11.50
CA LEU A 379 16.95 -23.91 10.82
C LEU A 379 18.26 -24.18 11.57
N ARG A 380 18.74 -23.23 12.38
CA ARG A 380 19.93 -23.42 13.22
C ARG A 380 19.66 -24.31 14.42
N THR A 381 18.44 -24.30 14.97
CA THR A 381 18.09 -25.13 16.13
C THR A 381 17.48 -26.47 15.73
N ALA A 382 16.60 -26.51 14.72
CA ALA A 382 15.89 -27.71 14.28
C ALA A 382 16.67 -28.60 13.29
N GLY A 383 17.89 -28.22 12.92
CA GLY A 383 18.70 -28.89 11.89
C GLY A 383 18.34 -28.48 10.45
N GLN A 384 19.31 -28.63 9.53
CA GLN A 384 19.26 -28.06 8.18
C GLN A 384 18.29 -28.77 7.19
N SER A 385 17.67 -29.89 7.56
CA SER A 385 16.98 -30.78 6.60
C SER A 385 15.51 -30.42 6.30
N ARG A 386 14.92 -29.38 6.92
CA ARG A 386 13.50 -29.05 6.72
C ARG A 386 13.28 -28.19 5.48
N ARG A 387 12.74 -28.80 4.41
CA ARG A 387 12.31 -28.09 3.18
C ARG A 387 11.14 -27.13 3.49
N GLY A 388 11.03 -26.04 2.72
CA GLY A 388 9.85 -25.16 2.72
C GLY A 388 9.76 -24.12 3.85
N VAL A 389 10.82 -23.92 4.66
CA VAL A 389 10.82 -22.91 5.75
C VAL A 389 10.56 -21.49 5.25
N PHE A 390 11.02 -21.16 4.03
CA PHE A 390 10.86 -19.83 3.43
C PHE A 390 9.78 -19.77 2.34
N ALA A 391 9.56 -20.86 1.60
CA ALA A 391 8.62 -20.88 0.48
C ALA A 391 7.17 -20.64 0.91
N LEU A 392 6.72 -21.31 1.98
CA LEU A 392 5.35 -21.16 2.47
C LEU A 392 5.08 -19.75 3.04
N PRO A 393 5.95 -19.16 3.89
CA PRO A 393 5.84 -17.75 4.26
C PRO A 393 5.95 -16.78 3.07
N GLY A 394 6.78 -17.10 2.07
CA GLY A 394 6.88 -16.31 0.84
C GLY A 394 5.57 -16.30 0.03
N LEU A 395 4.93 -17.46 -0.13
CA LEU A 395 3.59 -17.58 -0.70
C LEU A 395 2.58 -16.74 0.10
N ALA A 396 2.61 -16.86 1.42
CA ALA A 396 1.74 -16.10 2.32
C ALA A 396 1.92 -14.59 2.16
N LEU A 397 3.17 -14.13 2.02
CA LEU A 397 3.53 -12.73 1.84
C LEU A 397 2.98 -12.18 0.52
N GLY A 398 3.19 -12.91 -0.57
CA GLY A 398 2.65 -12.57 -1.88
C GLY A 398 1.12 -12.51 -1.89
N LEU A 399 0.45 -13.53 -1.35
CA LEU A 399 -1.00 -13.56 -1.22
C LEU A 399 -1.53 -12.43 -0.34
N GLY A 400 -0.83 -12.11 0.76
CA GLY A 400 -1.20 -11.01 1.65
C GLY A 400 -1.14 -9.66 0.95
N PHE A 401 -0.09 -9.39 0.16
CA PHE A 401 -0.02 -8.18 -0.66
C PHE A 401 -1.09 -8.14 -1.74
N ALA A 402 -1.35 -9.24 -2.45
CA ALA A 402 -2.41 -9.30 -3.47
C ALA A 402 -3.80 -9.06 -2.84
N CYS A 403 -4.15 -9.80 -1.78
CA CYS A 403 -5.42 -9.63 -1.08
C CYS A 403 -5.57 -8.26 -0.44
N GLY A 404 -4.47 -7.63 0.01
CA GLY A 404 -4.50 -6.33 0.66
C GLY A 404 -4.92 -5.20 -0.27
N ARG A 405 -4.66 -5.36 -1.58
CA ARG A 405 -5.21 -4.48 -2.61
C ARG A 405 -6.75 -4.54 -2.62
N PHE A 406 -7.30 -5.75 -2.69
CA PHE A 406 -8.76 -5.95 -2.76
C PHE A 406 -9.48 -5.64 -1.45
N ALA A 407 -8.79 -5.79 -0.31
CA ALA A 407 -9.32 -5.44 1.00
C ALA A 407 -9.23 -3.94 1.32
N SER A 408 -8.46 -3.17 0.53
CA SER A 408 -8.39 -1.72 0.70
C SER A 408 -9.74 -1.09 0.38
N ALA A 409 -10.08 -0.02 1.11
CA ALA A 409 -11.38 0.62 0.96
C ALA A 409 -11.62 1.23 -0.43
N TRP A 410 -10.54 1.59 -1.12
CA TRP A 410 -10.52 2.23 -2.44
C TRP A 410 -10.63 1.26 -3.61
N GLY A 411 -10.49 -0.05 -3.39
CA GLY A 411 -10.76 -1.06 -4.41
C GLY A 411 -12.27 -1.23 -4.63
N VAL A 412 -12.96 -0.18 -5.07
CA VAL A 412 -14.43 -0.12 -5.12
C VAL A 412 -15.00 -1.09 -6.17
N GLY A 413 -14.25 -1.34 -7.25
CA GLY A 413 -14.66 -2.21 -8.35
C GLY A 413 -14.68 -3.71 -8.02
N PRO A 414 -15.43 -4.51 -8.80
CA PRO A 414 -15.41 -5.96 -8.72
C PRO A 414 -14.00 -6.49 -9.01
N VAL A 415 -13.68 -7.66 -8.44
CA VAL A 415 -12.41 -8.34 -8.73
C VAL A 415 -12.43 -8.79 -10.20
N LYS A 416 -11.80 -8.00 -11.08
CA LYS A 416 -11.64 -8.32 -12.50
C LYS A 416 -10.66 -9.50 -12.66
N PRO A 417 -10.90 -10.49 -13.54
CA PRO A 417 -9.99 -11.61 -13.78
C PRO A 417 -8.56 -11.17 -14.14
N ALA A 418 -8.43 -10.09 -14.92
CA ALA A 418 -7.13 -9.50 -15.27
C ALA A 418 -6.32 -9.08 -14.02
N GLY A 419 -6.98 -8.52 -13.00
CA GLY A 419 -6.34 -8.15 -11.74
C GLY A 419 -5.86 -9.37 -10.93
N VAL A 420 -6.58 -10.50 -11.01
CA VAL A 420 -6.15 -11.76 -10.41
C VAL A 420 -4.94 -12.33 -11.13
N VAL A 421 -4.96 -12.36 -12.47
CA VAL A 421 -3.83 -12.81 -13.30
C VAL A 421 -2.59 -11.95 -13.04
N ALA A 422 -2.75 -10.62 -13.00
CA ALA A 422 -1.67 -9.69 -12.68
C ALA A 422 -1.11 -9.86 -11.25
N SER A 423 -1.86 -10.48 -10.34
CA SER A 423 -1.39 -10.79 -8.98
C SER A 423 -0.53 -12.05 -8.91
N ILE A 424 -0.60 -12.94 -9.91
CA ILE A 424 0.20 -14.18 -9.92
C ILE A 424 1.72 -13.88 -9.96
N PRO A 425 2.22 -13.00 -10.86
CA PRO A 425 3.63 -12.59 -10.83
C PRO A 425 4.07 -12.02 -9.49
N LEU A 426 3.24 -11.20 -8.83
CA LEU A 426 3.56 -10.68 -7.49
C LEU A 426 3.78 -11.82 -6.50
N VAL A 427 2.86 -12.78 -6.46
CA VAL A 427 2.93 -13.90 -5.52
C VAL A 427 4.19 -14.71 -5.76
N CYS A 428 4.51 -14.99 -7.02
CA CYS A 428 5.72 -15.69 -7.43
C CYS A 428 6.98 -14.93 -7.04
N VAL A 429 7.07 -13.63 -7.34
CA VAL A 429 8.24 -12.80 -7.00
C VAL A 429 8.41 -12.66 -5.49
N ALA A 430 7.34 -12.44 -4.73
CA ALA A 430 7.37 -12.38 -3.28
C ALA A 430 7.89 -13.68 -2.66
N LEU A 431 7.46 -14.82 -3.21
CA LEU A 431 7.96 -16.14 -2.81
C LEU A 431 9.47 -16.28 -3.08
N LEU A 432 9.91 -15.90 -4.28
CA LEU A 432 11.32 -15.96 -4.69
C LEU A 432 12.20 -15.04 -3.83
N VAL A 433 11.78 -13.80 -3.61
CA VAL A 433 12.49 -12.82 -2.76
C VAL A 433 12.58 -13.34 -1.33
N CYS A 434 11.49 -13.88 -0.76
CA CYS A 434 11.51 -14.46 0.58
C CYS A 434 12.47 -15.66 0.68
N CYS A 435 12.47 -16.54 -0.32
CA CYS A 435 13.42 -17.66 -0.38
C CYS A 435 14.87 -17.18 -0.51
N TRP A 436 15.12 -16.15 -1.30
CA TRP A 436 16.45 -15.56 -1.51
C TRP A 436 16.98 -14.87 -0.24
N VAL A 437 16.19 -14.00 0.40
CA VAL A 437 16.58 -13.37 1.68
C VAL A 437 16.75 -14.43 2.77
N GLY A 438 15.85 -15.41 2.83
CA GLY A 438 15.95 -16.56 3.74
C GLY A 438 17.26 -17.33 3.56
N HIS A 439 17.63 -17.62 2.31
CA HIS A 439 18.90 -18.28 1.98
C HIS A 439 20.11 -17.42 2.35
N CYS A 440 20.07 -16.11 2.12
CA CYS A 440 21.16 -15.21 2.52
C CYS A 440 21.27 -15.13 4.05
N ALA A 441 20.15 -15.12 4.77
CA ALA A 441 20.11 -15.08 6.22
C ALA A 441 20.71 -16.34 6.87
N THR A 442 20.64 -17.52 6.24
CA THR A 442 21.33 -18.73 6.73
C THR A 442 22.84 -18.68 6.51
N LEU A 443 23.32 -17.88 5.55
CA LEU A 443 24.74 -17.65 5.28
C LEU A 443 25.33 -16.50 6.12
N ALA A 444 24.48 -15.67 6.74
CA ALA A 444 24.92 -14.52 7.53
C ALA A 444 25.66 -14.97 8.81
N ARG A 445 26.88 -14.45 9.01
CA ARG A 445 27.74 -14.76 10.18
C ARG A 445 27.98 -13.55 11.07
N THR A 446 27.88 -12.34 10.52
CA THR A 446 28.19 -11.09 11.22
C THR A 446 27.02 -10.10 11.13
N ARG A 447 27.04 -9.06 11.96
CA ARG A 447 26.05 -7.96 11.88
C ARG A 447 26.13 -7.22 10.54
N VAL A 448 27.34 -7.05 9.99
CA VAL A 448 27.57 -6.43 8.67
C VAL A 448 26.88 -7.22 7.56
N HIS A 449 26.94 -8.56 7.59
CA HIS A 449 26.18 -9.38 6.64
C HIS A 449 24.68 -9.09 6.72
N GLY A 450 24.15 -8.90 7.94
CA GLY A 450 22.74 -8.58 8.10
C GLY A 450 22.35 -7.20 7.55
N VAL A 451 23.19 -6.18 7.75
CA VAL A 451 22.98 -4.85 7.16
C VAL A 451 23.02 -4.92 5.63
N LEU A 452 24.02 -5.61 5.06
CA LEU A 452 24.15 -5.80 3.62
C LEU A 452 22.90 -6.47 3.01
N ILE A 453 22.44 -7.57 3.61
CA ILE A 453 21.23 -8.27 3.16
C ILE A 453 19.99 -7.36 3.30
N GLY A 454 19.89 -6.59 4.39
CA GLY A 454 18.78 -5.66 4.60
C GLY A 454 18.71 -4.58 3.51
N ILE A 455 19.83 -3.91 3.22
CA ILE A 455 19.91 -2.91 2.14
C ILE A 455 19.58 -3.55 0.79
N ALA A 456 20.16 -4.71 0.50
CA ALA A 456 19.89 -5.41 -0.75
C ALA A 456 18.41 -5.84 -0.88
N ALA A 457 17.78 -6.27 0.22
CA ALA A 457 16.36 -6.60 0.24
C ALA A 457 15.47 -5.38 -0.05
N VAL A 458 15.82 -4.19 0.46
CA VAL A 458 15.09 -2.95 0.14
C VAL A 458 15.17 -2.65 -1.36
N VAL A 459 16.36 -2.69 -1.95
CA VAL A 459 16.55 -2.44 -3.40
C VAL A 459 15.80 -3.47 -4.25
N VAL A 460 15.90 -4.76 -3.90
CA VAL A 460 15.20 -5.84 -4.61
C VAL A 460 13.68 -5.72 -4.47
N CYS A 461 13.16 -5.40 -3.28
CA CYS A 461 11.73 -5.17 -3.08
C CYS A 461 11.25 -3.93 -3.86
N PHE A 462 12.00 -2.83 -3.84
CA PHE A 462 11.67 -1.60 -4.57
C PHE A 462 11.49 -1.87 -6.06
N VAL A 463 12.41 -2.60 -6.65
CA VAL A 463 12.37 -2.94 -8.08
C VAL A 463 11.29 -3.97 -8.38
N THR A 464 11.38 -5.14 -7.74
CA THR A 464 10.66 -6.34 -8.21
C THR A 464 9.26 -6.46 -7.65
N LEU A 465 8.97 -5.78 -6.54
CA LEU A 465 7.66 -5.79 -5.91
C LEU A 465 6.99 -4.40 -5.89
N GLY A 466 7.78 -3.31 -5.85
CA GLY A 466 7.25 -1.95 -5.70
C GLY A 466 6.34 -1.48 -6.84
N TRP A 467 6.61 -1.95 -8.07
CA TRP A 467 5.76 -1.66 -9.24
C TRP A 467 4.33 -2.21 -9.08
N PHE A 468 4.11 -3.20 -8.21
CA PHE A 468 2.78 -3.75 -7.99
C PHE A 468 1.79 -2.72 -7.42
N SER A 469 2.30 -1.76 -6.64
CA SER A 469 1.46 -0.64 -6.15
C SER A 469 0.90 0.21 -7.30
N GLU A 470 1.57 0.22 -8.45
CA GLU A 470 1.18 0.95 -9.66
C GLU A 470 0.20 0.14 -10.53
N LEU A 471 -0.04 -1.15 -10.25
CA LEU A 471 -0.95 -1.99 -11.05
C LEU A 471 -2.43 -1.58 -11.00
N GLN A 472 -2.83 -0.63 -10.15
CA GLN A 472 -4.17 -0.05 -10.26
C GLN A 472 -4.24 0.85 -11.49
N ALA A 473 -3.20 1.64 -11.73
CA ALA A 473 -3.02 2.35 -12.97
C ALA A 473 -2.72 1.39 -14.14
N ALA A 474 -2.25 0.15 -13.90
CA ALA A 474 -1.89 -0.75 -15.00
C ALA A 474 -3.02 -1.09 -15.97
N ASP A 475 -4.29 -1.12 -15.57
CA ASP A 475 -5.38 -1.35 -16.55
C ASP A 475 -5.54 -0.12 -17.47
N LYS A 476 -5.56 1.07 -16.87
CA LYS A 476 -5.61 2.35 -17.61
C LYS A 476 -4.35 2.57 -18.45
N PHE A 477 -3.18 2.28 -17.90
CA PHE A 477 -1.90 2.29 -18.60
C PHE A 477 -1.86 1.23 -19.69
N TRP A 478 -2.41 0.03 -19.46
CA TRP A 478 -2.44 -1.00 -20.48
C TRP A 478 -3.29 -0.56 -21.66
N ARG A 479 -4.54 -0.11 -21.43
CA ARG A 479 -5.44 0.29 -22.51
C ARG A 479 -5.08 1.62 -23.16
N GLY A 480 -4.71 2.61 -22.34
CA GLY A 480 -4.45 3.98 -22.79
C GLY A 480 -3.01 4.23 -23.25
N TYR A 481 -2.06 3.37 -22.86
CA TYR A 481 -0.65 3.52 -23.24
C TYR A 481 -0.12 2.26 -23.94
N MET A 482 -0.24 1.06 -23.38
CA MET A 482 0.39 -0.13 -24.00
C MET A 482 -0.29 -0.59 -25.29
N VAL A 483 -1.62 -0.70 -25.33
CA VAL A 483 -2.36 -1.22 -26.49
C VAL A 483 -2.05 -0.40 -27.76
N PRO A 484 -2.13 0.95 -27.76
CA PRO A 484 -1.74 1.74 -28.93
C PRO A 484 -0.31 1.47 -29.42
N TYR A 485 0.64 1.24 -28.50
CA TYR A 485 2.02 0.93 -28.86
C TYR A 485 2.16 -0.49 -29.42
N LEU A 486 1.43 -1.46 -28.86
CA LEU A 486 1.42 -2.83 -29.35
C LEU A 486 0.76 -2.93 -30.72
N ASP A 487 -0.37 -2.24 -30.94
CA ASP A 487 -1.06 -2.20 -32.23
C ASP A 487 -0.13 -1.62 -33.33
N LEU A 488 0.61 -0.56 -33.00
CA LEU A 488 1.63 0.01 -33.89
C LEU A 488 2.73 -1.01 -34.21
N LEU A 489 3.24 -1.72 -33.20
CA LEU A 489 4.29 -2.74 -33.35
C LEU A 489 3.80 -3.96 -34.13
N HIS A 490 2.54 -4.36 -33.96
CA HIS A 490 1.92 -5.44 -34.73
C HIS A 490 1.86 -5.09 -36.21
N GLY A 491 1.73 -3.79 -36.54
CA GLY A 491 1.87 -3.29 -37.91
C GLY A 491 3.28 -3.43 -38.52
N TYR A 492 4.32 -3.64 -37.69
CA TYR A 492 5.69 -3.90 -38.15
C TYR A 492 5.97 -5.39 -38.39
N ALA A 493 5.16 -6.28 -37.82
CA ALA A 493 5.31 -7.71 -37.99
C ALA A 493 4.77 -8.17 -39.35
N THR A 494 5.52 -9.02 -40.04
CA THR A 494 5.11 -9.68 -41.29
C THR A 494 4.43 -11.04 -41.06
N SER A 495 4.51 -11.57 -39.83
CA SER A 495 3.92 -12.84 -39.43
C SER A 495 3.47 -12.87 -37.97
N ASP A 496 2.54 -13.77 -37.64
CA ASP A 496 2.06 -13.97 -36.26
C ASP A 496 3.18 -14.33 -35.27
N VAL A 497 4.23 -15.01 -35.76
CA VAL A 497 5.39 -15.35 -34.94
C VAL A 497 6.16 -14.09 -34.57
N GLU A 498 6.35 -13.16 -35.50
CA GLU A 498 7.02 -11.88 -35.23
C GLU A 498 6.22 -11.03 -34.25
N THR A 499 4.89 -11.04 -34.32
CA THR A 499 4.00 -10.42 -33.32
C THR A 499 4.28 -10.94 -31.91
N VAL A 500 4.35 -12.27 -31.74
CA VAL A 500 4.67 -12.88 -30.44
C VAL A 500 6.09 -12.53 -29.98
N VAL A 501 7.06 -12.50 -30.89
CA VAL A 501 8.45 -12.13 -30.57
C VAL A 501 8.54 -10.68 -30.11
N LEU A 502 7.88 -9.75 -30.81
CA LEU A 502 7.79 -8.35 -30.43
C LEU A 502 7.12 -8.19 -29.07
N ASP A 503 5.99 -8.84 -28.81
CA ASP A 503 5.31 -8.77 -27.51
C ASP A 503 6.23 -9.25 -26.37
N VAL A 504 6.90 -10.39 -26.55
CA VAL A 504 7.79 -10.98 -25.54
C VAL A 504 8.99 -10.09 -25.21
N VAL A 505 9.51 -9.34 -26.18
CA VAL A 505 10.69 -8.48 -26.00
C VAL A 505 10.31 -7.05 -25.60
N VAL A 506 9.33 -6.47 -26.27
CA VAL A 506 8.97 -5.05 -26.15
C VAL A 506 8.07 -4.79 -24.94
N VAL A 507 7.20 -5.71 -24.52
CA VAL A 507 6.41 -5.51 -23.28
C VAL A 507 7.30 -5.36 -22.05
N PRO A 508 8.28 -6.27 -21.77
CA PRO A 508 9.22 -6.06 -20.67
C PRO A 508 10.09 -4.81 -20.84
N PHE A 509 10.41 -4.44 -22.08
CA PHE A 509 11.14 -3.22 -22.38
C PHE A 509 10.34 -1.99 -21.92
N LEU A 510 9.11 -1.83 -22.40
CA LEU A 510 8.24 -0.69 -22.07
C LEU A 510 7.89 -0.64 -20.58
N LEU A 511 7.67 -1.79 -19.94
CA LEU A 511 7.36 -1.85 -18.51
C LEU A 511 8.54 -1.50 -17.60
N ASN A 512 9.79 -1.66 -18.07
CA ASN A 512 10.99 -1.43 -17.25
C ASN A 512 11.49 0.04 -17.30
N HIS A 513 10.64 0.97 -16.88
CA HIS A 513 10.99 2.40 -16.80
C HIS A 513 12.16 2.70 -15.83
N ASN A 514 12.35 1.86 -14.80
CA ASN A 514 13.40 2.01 -13.77
C ASN A 514 14.65 1.15 -14.07
N ARG A 515 15.20 1.22 -15.29
CA ARG A 515 16.25 0.29 -15.77
C ARG A 515 17.46 0.17 -14.84
N VAL A 516 18.02 1.28 -14.34
CA VAL A 516 19.25 1.28 -13.52
C VAL A 516 18.98 0.61 -12.17
N PRO A 517 17.93 1.01 -11.42
CA PRO A 517 17.49 0.25 -10.26
C PRO A 517 17.27 -1.24 -10.58
N THR A 518 16.60 -1.56 -11.69
CA THR A 518 16.31 -2.94 -12.08
C THR A 518 17.57 -3.78 -12.24
N VAL A 519 18.55 -3.27 -12.99
CA VAL A 519 19.85 -3.92 -13.16
C VAL A 519 20.55 -4.09 -11.82
N ALA A 520 20.59 -3.03 -10.99
CA ALA A 520 21.21 -3.10 -9.67
C ALA A 520 20.56 -4.16 -8.75
N ALA A 521 19.23 -4.25 -8.73
CA ALA A 521 18.51 -5.26 -7.95
C ALA A 521 18.84 -6.69 -8.44
N LEU A 522 18.84 -6.92 -9.75
CA LEU A 522 19.12 -8.25 -10.29
C LEU A 522 20.59 -8.66 -10.07
N VAL A 523 21.53 -7.71 -10.12
CA VAL A 523 22.93 -7.94 -9.70
C VAL A 523 22.99 -8.41 -8.26
N LEU A 524 22.28 -7.73 -7.34
CA LEU A 524 22.27 -8.08 -5.92
C LEU A 524 21.76 -9.51 -5.65
N VAL A 525 20.85 -10.02 -6.48
CA VAL A 525 20.30 -11.38 -6.33
C VAL A 525 21.39 -12.46 -6.39
N TRP A 526 22.39 -12.33 -7.27
CA TRP A 526 23.51 -13.27 -7.35
C TRP A 526 24.76 -12.80 -6.60
N LEU A 527 25.01 -11.48 -6.52
CA LEU A 527 26.19 -10.92 -5.87
C LEU A 527 26.21 -11.17 -4.37
N VAL A 528 25.10 -10.89 -3.66
CA VAL A 528 25.01 -11.02 -2.20
C VAL A 528 25.31 -12.46 -1.73
N PRO A 529 24.64 -13.51 -2.24
CA PRO A 529 24.96 -14.87 -1.80
C PRO A 529 26.40 -15.31 -2.15
N LEU A 530 26.98 -14.87 -3.27
CA LEU A 530 28.40 -15.15 -3.58
C LEU A 530 29.34 -14.44 -2.59
N ALA A 531 29.07 -13.18 -2.28
CA ALA A 531 29.86 -12.41 -1.31
C ALA A 531 29.79 -13.03 0.09
N LEU A 532 28.61 -13.50 0.52
CA LEU A 532 28.42 -14.18 1.80
C LEU A 532 29.14 -15.54 1.86
N ARG A 533 29.21 -16.27 0.73
CA ARG A 533 29.94 -17.54 0.63
C ARG A 533 31.45 -17.37 0.50
N ARG A 534 31.90 -16.22 -0.04
CA ARG A 534 33.31 -15.97 -0.42
C ARG A 534 33.84 -16.98 -1.46
N GLU A 535 32.97 -17.37 -2.39
CA GLU A 535 33.26 -18.36 -3.44
C GLU A 535 32.95 -17.76 -4.82
N LEU A 536 33.80 -18.04 -5.81
CA LEU A 536 33.55 -17.72 -7.22
C LEU A 536 33.41 -19.03 -8.00
N PRO A 537 32.24 -19.33 -8.59
CA PRO A 537 32.06 -20.53 -9.39
C PRO A 537 32.77 -20.38 -10.75
N ARG A 538 34.10 -20.57 -10.77
CA ARG A 538 34.94 -20.54 -11.98
C ARG A 538 34.35 -21.32 -13.17
N PRO A 539 33.83 -22.55 -13.02
CA PRO A 539 33.24 -23.26 -14.17
C PRO A 539 32.01 -22.54 -14.75
N ALA A 540 31.23 -21.84 -13.92
CA ALA A 540 30.09 -21.06 -14.38
C ALA A 540 30.52 -19.82 -15.16
N VAL A 541 31.59 -19.14 -14.72
CA VAL A 541 32.17 -18.01 -15.47
C VAL A 541 32.67 -18.47 -16.84
N GLY A 542 33.41 -19.58 -16.89
CA GLY A 542 33.88 -20.15 -18.16
C GLY A 542 32.75 -20.52 -19.12
N LEU A 543 31.73 -21.24 -18.63
CA LEU A 543 30.55 -21.59 -19.44
C LEU A 543 29.73 -20.37 -19.87
N GLY A 544 29.64 -19.35 -19.01
CA GLY A 544 29.00 -18.07 -19.36
C GLY A 544 29.72 -17.35 -20.48
N LEU A 545 31.06 -17.32 -20.48
CA LEU A 545 31.87 -16.73 -21.56
C LEU A 545 31.73 -17.50 -22.88
N VAL A 546 31.69 -18.83 -22.84
CA VAL A 546 31.43 -19.64 -24.05
C VAL A 546 30.03 -19.35 -24.60
N GLY A 547 29.01 -19.31 -23.73
CA GLY A 547 27.66 -18.92 -24.14
C GLY A 547 27.60 -17.50 -24.73
N ALA A 548 28.37 -16.56 -24.18
CA ALA A 548 28.46 -15.20 -24.67
C ALA A 548 29.00 -15.13 -26.10
N VAL A 549 30.02 -15.93 -26.43
CA VAL A 549 30.55 -16.05 -27.80
C VAL A 549 29.48 -16.58 -28.74
N VAL A 550 28.81 -17.68 -28.37
CA VAL A 550 27.73 -18.28 -29.19
C VAL A 550 26.60 -17.28 -29.45
N ALA A 551 26.14 -16.58 -28.41
CA ALA A 551 25.08 -15.59 -28.54
C ALA A 551 25.50 -14.40 -29.42
N SER A 552 26.73 -13.90 -29.26
CA SER A 552 27.25 -12.79 -30.07
C SER A 552 27.39 -13.16 -31.54
N THR A 553 27.88 -14.37 -31.84
CA THR A 553 27.93 -14.88 -33.21
C THR A 553 26.54 -15.00 -33.83
N ALA A 554 25.55 -15.50 -33.08
CA ALA A 554 24.17 -15.60 -33.56
C ALA A 554 23.56 -14.22 -33.88
N ILE A 555 23.82 -13.20 -33.05
CA ILE A 555 23.39 -11.82 -33.31
C ILE A 555 24.03 -11.27 -34.60
N LEU A 556 25.35 -11.43 -34.75
CA LEU A 556 26.06 -10.92 -35.93
C LEU A 556 25.63 -11.60 -37.23
N LEU A 557 25.25 -12.89 -37.17
CA LEU A 557 24.72 -13.63 -38.32
C LEU A 557 23.30 -13.22 -38.70
N LEU A 558 22.51 -12.68 -37.75
CA LEU A 558 21.16 -12.21 -38.01
C LEU A 558 21.16 -10.92 -38.85
N GLY A 559 22.21 -10.10 -38.73
CA GLY A 559 22.40 -8.86 -39.46
C GLY A 559 21.55 -7.68 -38.95
N SER A 560 21.59 -6.58 -39.67
CA SER A 560 20.76 -5.39 -39.49
C SER A 560 19.94 -5.09 -40.76
N SER A 561 19.04 -4.11 -40.69
CA SER A 561 18.25 -3.64 -41.82
C SER A 561 18.22 -2.11 -41.83
N ASP A 562 18.30 -1.51 -43.01
CA ASP A 562 18.15 -0.06 -43.17
C ASP A 562 16.69 0.41 -42.97
N ASP A 563 15.72 -0.52 -42.98
CA ASP A 563 14.32 -0.24 -42.71
C ASP A 563 14.03 -0.26 -41.19
N PRO A 564 13.66 0.86 -40.55
CA PRO A 564 13.56 0.94 -39.09
C PRO A 564 12.58 -0.05 -38.42
N PRO A 565 11.38 -0.32 -38.98
CA PRO A 565 10.49 -1.39 -38.52
C PRO A 565 11.15 -2.76 -38.55
N GLN A 566 11.77 -3.12 -39.68
CA GLN A 566 12.46 -4.42 -39.84
C GLN A 566 13.68 -4.53 -38.89
N ALA A 567 14.44 -3.45 -38.71
CA ALA A 567 15.55 -3.41 -37.76
C ALA A 567 15.11 -3.71 -36.32
N LEU A 568 13.93 -3.20 -35.91
CA LEU A 568 13.33 -3.51 -34.61
C LEU A 568 12.97 -4.99 -34.47
N VAL A 569 12.36 -5.58 -35.50
CA VAL A 569 12.01 -7.01 -35.54
C VAL A 569 13.26 -7.89 -35.45
N LEU A 570 14.30 -7.59 -36.24
CA LEU A 570 15.59 -8.30 -36.19
C LEU A 570 16.26 -8.16 -34.82
N THR A 571 16.22 -6.97 -34.22
CA THR A 571 16.72 -6.77 -32.85
C THR A 571 15.98 -7.69 -31.85
N ALA A 572 14.65 -7.78 -31.95
CA ALA A 572 13.84 -8.60 -31.06
C ALA A 572 14.18 -10.10 -31.19
N TRP A 573 14.38 -10.58 -32.42
CA TRP A 573 14.92 -11.93 -32.66
C TRP A 573 16.31 -12.12 -32.06
N GLY A 574 17.20 -11.15 -32.20
CA GLY A 574 18.52 -11.17 -31.57
C GLY A 574 18.44 -11.33 -30.05
N VAL A 575 17.55 -10.57 -29.39
CA VAL A 575 17.29 -10.72 -27.94
C VAL A 575 16.77 -12.12 -27.60
N LEU A 576 15.82 -12.67 -28.38
CA LEU A 576 15.26 -14.00 -28.13
C LEU A 576 16.30 -15.11 -28.27
N LEU A 577 17.20 -15.02 -29.28
CA LEU A 577 18.31 -15.95 -29.47
C LEU A 577 19.25 -15.96 -28.25
N VAL A 578 19.58 -14.77 -27.71
CA VAL A 578 20.40 -14.64 -26.50
C VAL A 578 19.73 -15.33 -25.31
N VAL A 579 18.40 -15.17 -25.15
CA VAL A 579 17.64 -15.82 -24.08
C VAL A 579 17.64 -17.34 -24.22
N GLY A 580 17.54 -17.87 -25.44
CA GLY A 580 17.70 -19.30 -25.72
C GLY A 580 19.05 -19.84 -25.26
N VAL A 581 20.14 -19.13 -25.58
CA VAL A 581 21.49 -19.48 -25.12
C VAL A 581 21.62 -19.38 -23.60
N GLN A 582 21.09 -18.33 -22.99
CA GLN A 582 21.06 -18.17 -21.53
C GLN A 582 20.35 -19.35 -20.85
N LEU A 583 19.21 -19.81 -21.37
CA LEU A 583 18.47 -20.95 -20.82
C LEU A 583 19.27 -22.25 -20.90
N ALA A 584 19.88 -22.54 -22.05
CA ALA A 584 20.71 -23.73 -22.25
C ALA A 584 21.89 -23.75 -21.26
N VAL A 585 22.64 -22.64 -21.17
CA VAL A 585 23.77 -22.52 -20.24
C VAL A 585 23.31 -22.58 -18.78
N ALA A 586 22.18 -21.94 -18.44
CA ALA A 586 21.61 -21.98 -17.10
C ALA A 586 21.31 -23.40 -16.63
N ILE A 587 20.72 -24.25 -17.47
CA ILE A 587 20.43 -25.65 -17.15
C ILE A 587 21.73 -26.40 -16.83
N VAL A 588 22.75 -26.28 -17.69
CA VAL A 588 24.04 -26.96 -17.52
C VAL A 588 24.76 -26.48 -16.26
N VAL A 589 24.85 -25.16 -16.07
CA VAL A 589 25.54 -24.55 -14.93
C VAL A 589 24.79 -24.84 -13.63
N ALA A 590 23.46 -24.78 -13.60
CA ALA A 590 22.68 -25.07 -12.41
C ALA A 590 22.87 -26.52 -11.94
N ARG A 591 22.96 -27.49 -12.87
CA ARG A 591 23.27 -28.89 -12.56
C ARG A 591 24.65 -29.05 -11.93
N ARG A 592 25.65 -28.34 -12.45
CA ARG A 592 27.06 -28.52 -12.03
C ARG A 592 27.47 -27.69 -10.82
N SER A 593 27.03 -26.44 -10.76
CA SER A 593 27.53 -25.39 -9.85
C SER A 593 26.42 -24.73 -9.02
N GLY A 594 25.16 -25.12 -9.20
CA GLY A 594 24.02 -24.59 -8.48
C GLY A 594 23.42 -23.29 -9.05
N ARG A 595 22.28 -22.88 -8.48
CA ARG A 595 21.42 -21.81 -9.03
C ARG A 595 22.07 -20.42 -9.05
N VAL A 596 22.81 -20.05 -8.01
CA VAL A 596 23.49 -18.75 -7.93
C VAL A 596 24.56 -18.63 -9.02
N ALA A 597 25.26 -19.74 -9.32
CA ALA A 597 26.25 -19.78 -10.38
C ALA A 597 25.61 -19.67 -11.77
N ALA A 598 24.44 -20.27 -11.97
CA ALA A 598 23.67 -20.14 -13.21
C ALA A 598 23.24 -18.69 -13.47
N LEU A 599 22.75 -17.98 -12.43
CA LEU A 599 22.41 -16.55 -12.54
C LEU A 599 23.62 -15.68 -12.94
N LEU A 600 24.80 -15.94 -12.38
CA LEU A 600 26.03 -15.25 -12.80
C LEU A 600 26.37 -15.55 -14.26
N ALA A 601 26.25 -16.80 -14.70
CA ALA A 601 26.55 -17.18 -16.08
C ALA A 601 25.60 -16.52 -17.09
N THR A 602 24.29 -16.53 -16.84
CA THR A 602 23.31 -15.87 -17.72
C THR A 602 23.50 -14.35 -17.76
N TRP A 603 23.88 -13.76 -16.63
CA TRP A 603 24.24 -12.34 -16.55
C TRP A 603 25.40 -11.97 -17.46
N LEU A 604 26.49 -12.74 -17.43
CA LEU A 604 27.67 -12.52 -18.27
C LEU A 604 27.31 -12.62 -19.76
N ILE A 605 26.49 -13.61 -20.14
CA ILE A 605 25.98 -13.74 -21.51
C ILE A 605 25.22 -12.48 -21.93
N GLY A 606 24.29 -12.00 -21.09
CA GLY A 606 23.50 -10.81 -21.39
C GLY A 606 24.35 -9.54 -21.52
N LEU A 607 25.39 -9.40 -20.69
CA LEU A 607 26.30 -8.26 -20.72
C LEU A 607 27.11 -8.19 -22.02
N VAL A 608 27.67 -9.32 -22.47
CA VAL A 608 28.43 -9.37 -23.73
C VAL A 608 27.49 -9.23 -24.93
N ALA A 609 26.32 -9.89 -24.90
CA ALA A 609 25.33 -9.78 -25.96
C ALA A 609 24.78 -8.34 -26.12
N THR A 610 24.70 -7.56 -25.04
CA THR A 610 24.37 -6.13 -25.09
C THR A 610 25.35 -5.38 -26.01
N VAL A 611 26.64 -5.63 -25.83
CA VAL A 611 27.70 -5.01 -26.65
C VAL A 611 27.63 -5.51 -28.10
N ALA A 612 27.37 -6.80 -28.31
CA ALA A 612 27.21 -7.36 -29.65
C ALA A 612 26.01 -6.76 -30.40
N LEU A 613 24.87 -6.56 -29.73
CA LEU A 613 23.70 -5.89 -30.31
C LEU A 613 24.01 -4.43 -30.68
N TRP A 614 24.78 -3.71 -29.86
CA TRP A 614 25.24 -2.37 -30.24
C TRP A 614 26.04 -2.40 -31.53
N PHE A 615 27.02 -3.29 -31.65
CA PHE A 615 27.84 -3.38 -32.87
C PHE A 615 27.07 -3.83 -34.11
N ALA A 616 26.11 -4.76 -33.95
CA ALA A 616 25.32 -5.25 -35.07
C ALA A 616 24.40 -4.18 -35.66
N HIS A 617 23.93 -3.25 -34.83
CA HIS A 617 22.96 -2.21 -35.19
C HIS A 617 23.55 -0.80 -35.23
N LEU A 618 24.88 -0.68 -35.17
CA LEU A 618 25.57 0.61 -35.20
C LEU A 618 25.65 1.11 -36.64
N ASP A 619 25.02 2.25 -36.93
CA ASP A 619 25.27 3.04 -38.14
C ASP A 619 25.93 4.36 -37.74
N GLY A 620 27.23 4.48 -38.00
CA GLY A 620 28.06 5.58 -37.50
C GLY A 620 28.10 5.64 -35.96
N THR A 621 27.45 6.64 -35.37
CA THR A 621 27.35 6.83 -33.89
C THR A 621 25.96 6.53 -33.34
N VAL A 622 25.03 6.10 -34.21
CA VAL A 622 23.62 5.97 -33.92
C VAL A 622 23.21 4.50 -34.06
N VAL A 623 22.27 4.06 -33.23
CA VAL A 623 21.70 2.72 -33.34
C VAL A 623 20.33 2.79 -34.03
N ASP A 624 20.12 1.93 -35.03
CA ASP A 624 18.91 1.87 -35.89
C ASP A 624 17.60 1.56 -35.13
N SER A 625 17.71 0.95 -33.94
CA SER A 625 16.60 0.42 -33.16
C SER A 625 16.65 0.88 -31.70
N VAL A 626 15.50 1.26 -31.17
CA VAL A 626 15.34 1.69 -29.76
C VAL A 626 15.60 0.58 -28.75
N VAL A 627 15.31 -0.68 -29.14
CA VAL A 627 15.60 -1.86 -28.33
C VAL A 627 17.09 -2.16 -28.37
N ALA A 628 17.73 -1.98 -29.54
CA ALA A 628 19.17 -2.17 -29.71
C ALA A 628 19.98 -1.08 -29.01
N ALA A 629 19.44 0.14 -28.85
CA ALA A 629 20.07 1.16 -28.03
C ALA A 629 20.10 0.75 -26.54
N ARG A 630 19.09 0.00 -26.06
CA ARG A 630 18.90 -0.32 -24.63
C ARG A 630 18.62 -1.82 -24.35
N PRO A 631 19.37 -2.79 -24.91
CA PRO A 631 19.04 -4.21 -24.77
C PRO A 631 19.29 -4.71 -23.34
N HIS A 632 20.16 -4.01 -22.61
CA HIS A 632 20.42 -4.24 -21.19
C HIS A 632 19.19 -3.93 -20.29
N GLN A 633 18.13 -3.34 -20.82
CA GLN A 633 16.85 -3.16 -20.12
C GLN A 633 16.05 -4.47 -20.03
N VAL A 634 16.28 -5.41 -20.96
CA VAL A 634 15.50 -6.66 -21.09
C VAL A 634 16.33 -7.89 -20.78
N LEU A 635 17.56 -7.97 -21.31
CA LEU A 635 18.43 -9.14 -21.20
C LEU A 635 18.73 -9.59 -19.75
N PRO A 636 18.96 -8.68 -18.78
CA PRO A 636 19.07 -9.04 -17.37
C PRO A 636 17.83 -9.72 -16.78
N VAL A 637 16.64 -9.24 -17.14
CA VAL A 637 15.36 -9.75 -16.64
C VAL A 637 15.12 -11.15 -17.20
N LEU A 638 15.19 -11.29 -18.53
CA LEU A 638 14.99 -12.58 -19.21
C LEU A 638 16.08 -13.59 -18.84
N GLY A 639 17.34 -13.14 -18.70
CA GLY A 639 18.44 -13.99 -18.25
C GLY A 639 18.31 -14.46 -16.79
N THR A 640 17.68 -13.66 -15.93
CA THR A 640 17.34 -14.08 -14.56
C THR A 640 16.25 -15.14 -14.58
N ILE A 641 15.20 -14.96 -15.40
CA ILE A 641 14.13 -15.95 -15.59
C ILE A 641 14.73 -17.27 -16.10
N ALA A 642 15.57 -17.22 -17.14
CA ALA A 642 16.28 -18.37 -17.68
C ALA A 642 17.14 -19.09 -16.62
N GLY A 643 17.86 -18.32 -15.80
CA GLY A 643 18.65 -18.83 -14.67
C GLY A 643 17.80 -19.57 -13.63
N LEU A 644 16.62 -19.04 -13.30
CA LEU A 644 15.67 -19.65 -12.37
C LEU A 644 15.05 -20.93 -12.94
N VAL A 645 14.59 -20.90 -14.20
CA VAL A 645 14.01 -22.06 -14.90
C VAL A 645 15.04 -23.18 -15.03
N GLY A 646 16.25 -22.86 -15.48
CA GLY A 646 17.34 -23.83 -15.54
C GLY A 646 17.68 -24.44 -14.17
N GLY A 647 17.58 -23.62 -13.11
CA GLY A 647 17.72 -24.05 -11.71
C GLY A 647 16.63 -24.99 -11.19
N LEU A 648 15.42 -24.96 -11.78
CA LEU A 648 14.34 -25.90 -11.48
C LEU A 648 14.54 -27.21 -12.25
N ALA A 649 14.91 -27.14 -13.53
CA ALA A 649 15.16 -28.30 -14.40
C ALA A 649 16.41 -29.12 -14.02
N ALA A 650 17.33 -28.53 -13.26
CA ALA A 650 18.61 -29.14 -12.91
C ALA A 650 18.56 -30.25 -11.86
N GLY A 651 17.60 -30.24 -10.92
CA GLY A 651 17.64 -31.11 -9.74
C GLY A 651 18.78 -30.76 -8.77
N GLY A 652 18.56 -30.90 -7.46
CA GLY A 652 19.47 -30.38 -6.43
C GLY A 652 20.71 -31.26 -6.19
N GLY A 653 21.80 -31.03 -6.92
CA GLY A 653 23.05 -31.79 -6.77
C GLY A 653 24.32 -30.96 -7.00
N GLY A 654 24.53 -29.90 -6.21
CA GLY A 654 25.72 -29.06 -6.33
C GLY A 654 26.92 -29.59 -5.53
N ARG A 655 28.04 -29.88 -6.19
CA ARG A 655 29.35 -30.09 -5.53
C ARG A 655 29.89 -28.76 -5.01
N ARG A 656 30.55 -28.76 -3.85
CA ARG A 656 31.21 -27.57 -3.27
C ARG A 656 32.40 -27.16 -4.15
N THR A 657 32.54 -25.85 -4.41
CA THR A 657 33.62 -25.27 -5.22
C THR A 657 34.64 -24.51 -4.34
N GLY A 658 35.85 -24.29 -4.86
CA GLY A 658 36.95 -23.63 -4.14
C GLY A 658 36.74 -22.13 -3.85
N GLN A 659 37.45 -21.62 -2.84
CA GLN A 659 37.43 -20.21 -2.42
C GLN A 659 38.01 -19.26 -3.49
N ALA A 660 37.48 -18.03 -3.53
CA ALA A 660 38.01 -16.97 -4.39
C ALA A 660 37.89 -15.58 -3.73
N ARG A 661 38.67 -14.60 -4.22
CA ARG A 661 38.66 -13.22 -3.70
C ARG A 661 37.42 -12.45 -4.19
N PRO A 662 36.67 -11.77 -3.30
CA PRO A 662 35.41 -11.09 -3.62
C PRO A 662 35.54 -9.92 -4.60
N VAL A 663 36.73 -9.32 -4.74
CA VAL A 663 36.98 -8.12 -5.56
C VAL A 663 36.60 -8.32 -7.04
N ARG A 664 36.88 -9.49 -7.61
CA ARG A 664 36.59 -9.76 -9.04
C ARG A 664 35.09 -9.77 -9.36
N VAL A 665 34.28 -10.21 -8.40
CA VAL A 665 32.81 -10.31 -8.55
C VAL A 665 32.17 -8.93 -8.46
N ALA A 666 32.71 -8.06 -7.60
CA ALA A 666 32.28 -6.67 -7.49
C ALA A 666 32.55 -5.86 -8.76
N LEU A 667 33.65 -6.12 -9.47
CA LEU A 667 33.95 -5.45 -10.74
C LEU A 667 32.88 -5.71 -11.80
N ILE A 668 32.42 -6.97 -11.94
CA ILE A 668 31.35 -7.34 -12.89
C ILE A 668 30.06 -6.55 -12.57
N ALA A 669 29.71 -6.44 -11.29
CA ALA A 669 28.56 -5.66 -10.84
C ALA A 669 28.67 -4.17 -11.21
N VAL A 670 29.83 -3.55 -10.97
CA VAL A 670 30.07 -2.13 -11.30
C VAL A 670 29.97 -1.87 -12.80
N VAL A 671 30.59 -2.72 -13.63
CA VAL A 671 30.51 -2.60 -15.09
C VAL A 671 29.06 -2.71 -15.58
N SER A 672 28.27 -3.62 -14.98
CA SER A 672 26.87 -3.81 -15.37
C SER A 672 26.01 -2.58 -15.07
N VAL A 673 26.20 -1.96 -13.89
CA VAL A 673 25.49 -0.73 -13.53
C VAL A 673 25.94 0.45 -14.40
N GLY A 674 27.23 0.52 -14.74
CA GLY A 674 27.77 1.51 -15.69
C GLY A 674 27.11 1.40 -17.07
N LEU A 675 27.03 0.20 -17.63
CA LEU A 675 26.36 -0.07 -18.91
C LEU A 675 24.85 0.20 -18.86
N ALA A 676 24.18 0.01 -17.73
CA ALA A 676 22.77 0.38 -17.59
C ALA A 676 22.54 1.91 -17.53
N SER A 677 23.59 2.66 -17.16
CA SER A 677 23.54 4.11 -16.95
C SER A 677 23.91 4.89 -18.21
N TRP A 678 24.58 4.26 -19.19
CA TRP A 678 25.02 4.88 -20.44
C TRP A 678 24.60 4.04 -21.65
N TRP A 679 24.13 4.69 -22.72
CA TRP A 679 23.76 4.01 -23.97
C TRP A 679 23.97 4.92 -25.19
N PRO A 680 24.17 4.35 -26.39
CA PRO A 680 24.28 5.12 -27.63
C PRO A 680 22.95 5.77 -28.03
N HIS A 681 23.02 6.92 -28.72
CA HIS A 681 21.83 7.61 -29.24
C HIS A 681 21.21 6.81 -30.41
N SER A 682 19.95 7.10 -30.72
CA SER A 682 19.16 6.40 -31.74
C SER A 682 18.25 7.42 -32.44
N ASP A 683 18.84 8.42 -33.08
CA ASP A 683 18.11 9.46 -33.82
C ASP A 683 17.74 8.89 -35.21
N GLY A 684 16.44 8.77 -35.54
CA GLY A 684 15.96 8.19 -36.82
C GLY A 684 15.02 6.96 -36.73
N LYS A 685 14.41 6.71 -35.57
CA LYS A 685 13.67 5.46 -35.27
C LYS A 685 12.37 5.31 -36.06
N ALA A 686 11.93 4.05 -36.22
CA ALA A 686 10.52 3.73 -36.24
C ALA A 686 9.86 4.37 -35.00
N PRO A 687 8.89 5.28 -35.16
CA PRO A 687 8.29 5.96 -34.03
C PRO A 687 7.70 4.92 -33.08
N LEU A 688 8.17 4.87 -31.85
CA LEU A 688 7.42 4.18 -30.80
C LEU A 688 6.24 5.04 -30.34
N GLU A 689 6.17 6.30 -30.72
CA GLU A 689 5.09 7.19 -30.32
C GLU A 689 3.86 6.91 -31.18
N ALA A 690 2.91 6.17 -30.61
CA ALA A 690 1.55 6.17 -31.12
C ALA A 690 1.00 7.60 -31.06
N SER A 691 0.22 8.01 -32.07
CA SER A 691 -0.51 9.28 -32.01
C SER A 691 -1.27 9.35 -30.68
N PRO A 692 -1.17 10.46 -29.92
CA PRO A 692 -1.87 10.58 -28.66
C PRO A 692 -3.35 10.33 -28.93
N ALA A 693 -3.96 9.41 -28.18
CA ALA A 693 -5.39 9.18 -28.28
C ALA A 693 -6.10 10.53 -28.12
N VAL A 694 -7.04 10.84 -29.03
CA VAL A 694 -7.86 12.04 -28.90
C VAL A 694 -8.70 11.87 -27.64
N TRP A 695 -8.41 12.68 -26.63
CA TRP A 695 -9.08 12.62 -25.34
C TRP A 695 -10.37 13.46 -25.41
N GLU A 696 -11.51 12.81 -25.55
CA GLU A 696 -12.81 13.49 -25.55
C GLU A 696 -13.28 13.72 -24.09
N ILE A 697 -13.66 14.96 -23.78
CA ILE A 697 -14.22 15.33 -22.48
C ILE A 697 -15.63 14.73 -22.36
N ASP A 698 -15.93 14.11 -21.22
CA ASP A 698 -17.31 13.75 -20.89
C ASP A 698 -18.05 15.01 -20.45
N TYR A 699 -18.72 15.68 -21.38
CA TYR A 699 -19.38 16.95 -21.12
C TYR A 699 -20.50 16.84 -20.08
N ASP A 700 -21.24 15.72 -20.04
CA ASP A 700 -22.31 15.52 -19.06
C ASP A 700 -21.73 15.47 -17.63
N PHE A 701 -20.67 14.68 -17.44
CA PHE A 701 -19.97 14.64 -16.16
C PHE A 701 -19.30 15.97 -15.82
N ALA A 702 -18.70 16.63 -16.81
CA ALA A 702 -18.02 17.91 -16.65
C ALA A 702 -18.98 19.03 -16.21
N VAL A 703 -20.19 19.10 -16.78
CA VAL A 703 -21.25 20.03 -16.38
C VAL A 703 -21.76 19.71 -14.96
N ALA A 704 -21.90 18.43 -14.61
CA ALA A 704 -22.28 18.04 -13.25
C ALA A 704 -21.22 18.46 -12.21
N VAL A 705 -19.93 18.30 -12.52
CA VAL A 705 -18.80 18.78 -11.71
C VAL A 705 -18.83 20.31 -11.62
N TRP A 706 -19.09 21.01 -12.73
CA TRP A 706 -19.23 22.46 -12.76
C TRP A 706 -20.33 22.96 -11.82
N ALA A 707 -21.52 22.36 -11.90
CA ALA A 707 -22.65 22.73 -11.06
C ALA A 707 -22.34 22.53 -9.57
N GLN A 708 -21.78 21.37 -9.20
CA GLN A 708 -21.43 21.06 -7.80
C GLN A 708 -20.20 21.85 -7.29
N GLY A 709 -19.29 22.20 -8.20
CA GLY A 709 -18.08 22.98 -7.94
C GLY A 709 -18.31 24.49 -7.87
N GLY A 710 -19.52 24.94 -7.55
CA GLY A 710 -19.86 26.35 -7.35
C GLY A 710 -20.65 26.99 -8.50
N GLY A 711 -20.80 26.33 -9.65
CA GLY A 711 -21.64 26.84 -10.73
C GLY A 711 -23.11 27.01 -10.31
N TRP A 712 -23.65 26.09 -9.50
CA TRP A 712 -25.00 26.22 -8.96
C TRP A 712 -25.12 27.33 -7.92
N ASP A 713 -24.06 27.63 -7.18
CA ASP A 713 -24.02 28.76 -6.25
C ASP A 713 -24.09 30.08 -7.02
N GLN A 714 -23.39 30.19 -8.16
CA GLN A 714 -23.49 31.34 -9.05
C GLN A 714 -24.90 31.47 -9.64
N PHE A 715 -25.45 30.37 -10.17
CA PHE A 715 -26.81 30.33 -10.70
C PHE A 715 -27.85 30.80 -9.67
N THR A 716 -27.82 30.22 -8.47
CA THR A 716 -28.77 30.57 -7.40
C THR A 716 -28.60 31.99 -6.90
N SER A 717 -27.37 32.53 -6.87
CA SER A 717 -27.12 33.93 -6.51
C SER A 717 -27.76 34.89 -7.52
N VAL A 718 -27.62 34.61 -8.82
CA VAL A 718 -28.26 35.40 -9.89
C VAL A 718 -29.79 35.35 -9.77
N VAL A 719 -30.36 34.16 -9.53
CA VAL A 719 -31.82 33.99 -9.31
C VAL A 719 -32.31 34.76 -8.08
N GLN A 720 -31.59 34.68 -6.96
CA GLN A 720 -31.96 35.39 -5.73
C GLN A 720 -31.90 36.91 -5.91
N GLY A 721 -30.87 37.42 -6.59
CA GLY A 721 -30.76 38.85 -6.86
C GLY A 721 -31.85 39.36 -7.80
N ASN A 722 -32.23 38.60 -8.83
CA ASN A 722 -33.40 38.90 -9.66
C ASN A 722 -34.72 38.88 -8.85
N SER A 723 -34.89 37.95 -7.91
CA SER A 723 -36.07 37.91 -7.04
C SER A 723 -36.14 39.13 -6.10
N ARG A 724 -35.00 39.62 -5.59
CA ARG A 724 -34.94 40.86 -4.80
C ARG A 724 -35.29 42.08 -5.65
N PHE A 725 -34.79 42.15 -6.89
CA PHE A 725 -35.16 43.19 -7.84
C PHE A 725 -36.68 43.20 -8.11
N ALA A 726 -37.28 42.05 -8.40
CA ALA A 726 -38.73 41.95 -8.59
C ALA A 726 -39.53 42.42 -7.36
N THR A 727 -39.10 42.02 -6.16
CA THR A 727 -39.72 42.46 -4.89
C THR A 727 -39.59 43.97 -4.69
N ALA A 728 -38.45 44.55 -5.05
CA ALA A 728 -38.24 46.00 -4.98
C ALA A 728 -39.13 46.73 -5.99
N LEU A 729 -39.29 46.20 -7.21
CA LEU A 729 -40.18 46.74 -8.23
C LEU A 729 -41.63 46.77 -7.75
N ASP A 730 -42.10 45.67 -7.15
CA ASP A 730 -43.45 45.56 -6.57
C ASP A 730 -43.70 46.56 -5.42
N SER A 731 -42.64 47.00 -4.74
CA SER A 731 -42.75 47.97 -3.64
C SER A 731 -42.99 49.41 -4.11
N GLY A 732 -42.74 49.71 -5.40
CA GLY A 732 -42.81 51.07 -5.96
C GLY A 732 -41.79 52.05 -5.37
N ASN A 733 -40.74 51.56 -4.69
CA ASN A 733 -39.70 52.40 -4.11
C ASN A 733 -38.47 52.44 -5.02
N ASP A 734 -38.35 53.51 -5.80
CA ASP A 734 -37.26 53.72 -6.76
C ASP A 734 -35.86 53.57 -6.13
N THR A 735 -35.68 53.99 -4.87
CA THR A 735 -34.39 53.83 -4.17
C THR A 735 -34.07 52.35 -3.92
N ALA A 736 -35.05 51.55 -3.50
CA ALA A 736 -34.89 50.12 -3.32
C ALA A 736 -34.63 49.39 -4.65
N VAL A 737 -35.27 49.82 -5.74
CA VAL A 737 -35.00 49.27 -7.08
C VAL A 737 -33.57 49.59 -7.52
N ALA A 738 -33.11 50.83 -7.33
CA ALA A 738 -31.75 51.23 -7.67
C ALA A 738 -30.69 50.45 -6.88
N ASP A 739 -30.89 50.30 -5.57
CA ASP A 739 -30.00 49.55 -4.68
C ASP A 739 -29.94 48.06 -5.07
N THR A 740 -31.08 47.46 -5.43
CA THR A 740 -31.10 46.06 -5.89
C THR A 740 -30.49 45.88 -7.28
N CYS A 741 -30.63 46.85 -8.19
CA CYS A 741 -29.91 46.85 -9.47
C CYS A 741 -28.39 46.95 -9.25
N GLU A 742 -27.91 47.83 -8.38
CA GLU A 742 -26.47 47.91 -8.07
C GLU A 742 -25.94 46.60 -7.46
N ALA A 743 -26.68 46.03 -6.50
CA ALA A 743 -26.33 44.74 -5.90
C ALA A 743 -26.33 43.60 -6.94
N GLN A 744 -27.30 43.58 -7.86
CA GLN A 744 -27.38 42.57 -8.91
C GLN A 744 -26.24 42.69 -9.91
N SER A 745 -25.79 43.91 -10.22
CA SER A 745 -24.64 44.13 -11.11
C SER A 745 -23.37 43.47 -10.54
N ALA A 746 -23.16 43.58 -9.22
CA ALA A 746 -22.05 42.90 -8.55
C ALA A 746 -22.18 41.37 -8.65
N VAL A 747 -23.37 40.80 -8.41
CA VAL A 747 -23.63 39.35 -8.53
C VAL A 747 -23.37 38.84 -9.95
N LEU A 748 -23.82 39.57 -10.97
CA LEU A 748 -23.62 39.19 -12.38
C LEU A 748 -22.15 39.24 -12.79
N ARG A 749 -21.39 40.24 -12.31
CA ARG A 749 -19.95 40.32 -12.52
C ARG A 749 -19.24 39.12 -11.89
N ASP A 750 -19.55 38.80 -10.63
CA ASP A 750 -18.95 37.67 -9.93
C ASP A 750 -19.27 36.33 -10.64
N ALA A 751 -20.51 36.17 -11.10
CA ALA A 751 -20.94 35.00 -11.88
C ALA A 751 -20.25 34.91 -13.25
N ARG A 752 -19.92 36.04 -13.87
CA ARG A 752 -19.20 36.13 -15.15
C ARG A 752 -17.70 35.85 -15.01
N GLU A 753 -17.09 36.25 -13.89
CA GLU A 753 -15.69 35.94 -13.57
C GLU A 753 -15.49 34.47 -13.19
N PHE A 754 -16.56 33.79 -12.74
CA PHE A 754 -16.53 32.35 -12.50
C PHE A 754 -16.38 31.58 -13.83
N PRO A 755 -15.56 30.50 -13.87
CA PRO A 755 -15.40 29.72 -15.10
C PRO A 755 -16.76 29.26 -15.64
N PRO A 756 -17.04 29.42 -16.95
CA PRO A 756 -18.32 29.01 -17.51
C PRO A 756 -18.43 27.47 -17.59
N PRO A 757 -19.63 26.93 -17.86
CA PRO A 757 -19.83 25.52 -18.14
C PRO A 757 -18.88 25.00 -19.24
N PRO A 758 -18.38 23.75 -19.14
CA PRO A 758 -17.43 23.20 -20.10
C PRO A 758 -18.07 22.79 -21.43
N GLU A 759 -19.37 22.52 -21.49
CA GLU A 759 -20.09 22.24 -22.73
C GLU A 759 -20.44 23.53 -23.46
N ASP A 760 -20.09 23.65 -24.74
CA ASP A 760 -20.22 24.90 -25.50
C ASP A 760 -21.67 25.42 -25.55
N HIS A 761 -22.66 24.55 -25.78
CA HIS A 761 -24.07 24.97 -25.82
C HIS A 761 -24.57 25.50 -24.46
N VAL A 762 -24.21 24.83 -23.36
CA VAL A 762 -24.57 25.27 -22.00
C VAL A 762 -23.85 26.58 -21.65
N ARG A 763 -22.59 26.69 -22.08
CA ARG A 763 -21.77 27.89 -21.91
C ARG A 763 -22.38 29.09 -22.61
N ASP A 764 -22.80 28.93 -23.86
CA ASP A 764 -23.33 30.03 -24.67
C ASP A 764 -24.64 30.56 -24.08
N GLU A 765 -25.58 29.69 -23.70
CA GLU A 765 -26.83 30.11 -23.04
C GLU A 765 -26.58 30.76 -21.67
N TRP A 766 -25.61 30.24 -20.89
CA TRP A 766 -25.21 30.85 -19.61
C TRP A 766 -24.60 32.24 -19.81
N ILE A 767 -23.69 32.39 -20.76
CA ILE A 767 -23.01 33.66 -21.07
C ILE A 767 -24.02 34.70 -21.59
N ASP A 768 -24.91 34.31 -22.51
CA ASP A 768 -25.94 35.20 -23.06
C ASP A 768 -26.93 35.64 -21.98
N ALA A 769 -27.30 34.75 -21.06
CA ALA A 769 -28.14 35.09 -19.90
C ALA A 769 -27.47 36.15 -19.01
N LEU A 770 -26.20 35.97 -18.67
CA LEU A 770 -25.45 36.91 -17.81
C LEU A 770 -25.29 38.28 -18.50
N ASP A 771 -24.91 38.31 -19.77
CA ASP A 771 -24.69 39.54 -20.52
C ASP A 771 -26.00 40.31 -20.72
N THR A 772 -27.10 39.61 -21.01
CA THR A 772 -28.43 40.21 -21.15
C THR A 772 -28.91 40.81 -19.82
N LEU A 773 -28.75 40.09 -18.71
CA LEU A 773 -29.11 40.60 -17.37
C LEU A 773 -28.21 41.78 -16.95
N ALA A 774 -26.92 41.76 -17.31
CA ALA A 774 -26.00 42.85 -16.99
C ALA A 774 -26.41 44.14 -17.72
N ASN A 775 -26.77 44.03 -19.00
CA ASN A 775 -27.30 45.15 -19.78
C ASN A 775 -28.62 45.67 -19.19
N ALA A 776 -29.54 44.78 -18.79
CA ALA A 776 -30.79 45.15 -18.14
C ALA A 776 -30.55 45.91 -16.82
N THR A 777 -29.56 45.47 -16.05
CA THR A 777 -29.18 46.09 -14.78
C THR A 777 -28.57 47.47 -14.98
N GLN A 778 -27.75 47.65 -16.04
CA GLN A 778 -27.23 48.97 -16.42
C GLN A 778 -28.34 49.90 -16.93
N ALA A 779 -29.29 49.39 -17.71
CA ALA A 779 -30.47 50.16 -18.13
C ALA A 779 -31.30 50.61 -16.92
N CYS A 780 -31.50 49.74 -15.93
CA CYS A 780 -32.15 50.08 -14.67
C CYS A 780 -31.48 51.25 -13.94
N LEU A 781 -30.16 51.21 -13.81
CA LEU A 781 -29.43 52.29 -13.16
C LEU A 781 -29.53 53.61 -13.93
N ARG A 782 -29.56 53.58 -15.28
CA ARG A 782 -29.78 54.79 -16.10
C ARG A 782 -31.19 55.35 -15.94
N VAL A 783 -32.22 54.50 -16.01
CA VAL A 783 -33.61 54.90 -15.77
C VAL A 783 -33.77 55.58 -14.41
N LEU A 784 -33.23 54.97 -13.34
CA LEU A 784 -33.43 55.44 -11.98
C LEU A 784 -32.52 56.60 -11.54
N ARG A 785 -31.28 56.66 -12.03
CA ARG A 785 -30.30 57.71 -11.63
C ARG A 785 -30.18 58.85 -12.62
N GLU A 786 -30.30 58.56 -13.91
CA GLU A 786 -30.09 59.53 -14.99
C GLU A 786 -31.42 60.06 -15.55
N GLY A 787 -32.55 59.47 -15.16
CA GLY A 787 -33.88 59.86 -15.63
C GLY A 787 -34.19 59.39 -17.05
N ASP A 788 -33.57 58.30 -17.51
CA ASP A 788 -33.91 57.66 -18.79
C ASP A 788 -35.38 57.17 -18.78
N THR A 789 -36.09 57.33 -19.90
CA THR A 789 -37.52 57.04 -20.00
C THR A 789 -37.82 55.63 -20.54
N ASP A 790 -36.82 54.87 -20.96
CA ASP A 790 -37.00 53.53 -21.56
C ASP A 790 -37.22 52.40 -20.52
N VAL A 791 -38.27 52.54 -19.71
CA VAL A 791 -38.65 51.53 -18.70
C VAL A 791 -39.05 50.20 -19.36
N ASP A 792 -39.77 50.26 -20.48
CA ASP A 792 -40.23 49.07 -21.22
C ASP A 792 -39.06 48.30 -21.81
N GLY A 793 -38.07 48.98 -22.38
CA GLY A 793 -36.84 48.37 -22.89
C GLY A 793 -36.03 47.70 -21.77
N MET A 794 -35.90 48.35 -20.62
CA MET A 794 -35.26 47.77 -19.43
C MET A 794 -35.97 46.48 -18.98
N LEU A 795 -37.30 46.51 -18.81
CA LEU A 795 -38.07 45.33 -18.38
C LEU A 795 -38.02 44.19 -19.41
N ALA A 796 -38.09 44.52 -20.71
CA ALA A 796 -37.97 43.53 -21.77
C ALA A 796 -36.59 42.84 -21.77
N GLN A 797 -35.52 43.57 -21.45
CA GLN A 797 -34.17 42.98 -21.28
C GLN A 797 -34.10 42.06 -20.07
N PHE A 798 -34.69 42.43 -18.92
CA PHE A 798 -34.76 41.54 -17.75
C PHE A 798 -35.50 40.25 -18.05
N LEU A 799 -36.68 40.32 -18.68
CA LEU A 799 -37.46 39.14 -19.05
C LEU A 799 -36.68 38.23 -20.02
N ARG A 800 -36.05 38.81 -21.04
CA ARG A 800 -35.19 38.05 -21.97
C ARG A 800 -34.03 37.36 -21.25
N GLY A 801 -33.37 38.06 -20.33
CA GLY A 801 -32.29 37.48 -19.52
C GLY A 801 -32.77 36.33 -18.64
N LEU A 802 -33.98 36.41 -18.08
CA LEU A 802 -34.59 35.33 -17.29
C LEU A 802 -34.96 34.11 -18.14
N ASP A 803 -35.47 34.31 -19.36
CA ASP A 803 -35.77 33.22 -20.29
C ASP A 803 -34.50 32.45 -20.67
N ARG A 804 -33.40 33.18 -20.95
CA ARG A 804 -32.07 32.59 -21.21
C ARG A 804 -31.52 31.85 -19.99
N LEU A 805 -31.65 32.43 -18.80
CA LEU A 805 -31.23 31.79 -17.55
C LEU A 805 -31.98 30.48 -17.31
N LYS A 806 -33.28 30.44 -17.63
CA LYS A 806 -34.10 29.22 -17.56
C LYS A 806 -33.64 28.17 -18.59
N ALA A 807 -33.35 28.57 -19.82
CA ALA A 807 -32.81 27.67 -20.84
C ALA A 807 -31.48 27.03 -20.38
N ALA A 808 -30.56 27.84 -19.84
CA ALA A 808 -29.32 27.34 -19.25
C ALA A 808 -29.57 26.35 -18.09
N GLN A 809 -30.55 26.64 -17.23
CA GLN A 809 -30.94 25.75 -16.12
C GLN A 809 -31.41 24.38 -16.62
N GLU A 810 -32.29 24.35 -17.62
CA GLU A 810 -32.84 23.12 -18.20
C GLU A 810 -31.71 22.26 -18.80
N LEU A 811 -30.75 22.89 -19.47
CA LEU A 811 -29.58 22.20 -20.01
C LEU A 811 -28.66 21.62 -18.92
N ILE A 812 -28.38 22.40 -17.86
CA ILE A 812 -27.57 21.94 -16.72
C ILE A 812 -28.25 20.74 -16.02
N LEU A 813 -29.57 20.79 -15.83
CA LEU A 813 -30.32 19.70 -15.23
C LEU A 813 -30.32 18.45 -16.12
N ALA A 814 -30.51 18.63 -17.43
CA ALA A 814 -30.47 17.53 -18.40
C ALA A 814 -29.10 16.84 -18.42
N ALA A 815 -28.01 17.60 -18.45
CA ALA A 815 -26.65 17.05 -18.39
C ALA A 815 -26.41 16.27 -17.08
N ARG A 816 -26.89 16.81 -15.95
CA ARG A 816 -26.80 16.12 -14.65
C ARG A 816 -27.59 14.81 -14.62
N GLU A 817 -28.79 14.79 -15.20
CA GLU A 817 -29.59 13.57 -15.30
C GLU A 817 -28.90 12.51 -16.17
N ARG A 818 -28.31 12.91 -17.30
CA ARG A 818 -27.53 12.00 -18.15
C ARG A 818 -26.29 11.46 -17.44
N ALA A 819 -25.56 12.30 -16.71
CA ALA A 819 -24.42 11.87 -15.89
C ALA A 819 -24.81 10.88 -14.78
N LEU A 820 -26.01 11.02 -14.20
CA LEU A 820 -26.54 10.07 -13.21
C LEU A 820 -27.02 8.76 -13.84
N ALA A 821 -27.56 8.82 -15.06
CA ALA A 821 -28.00 7.65 -15.81
C ALA A 821 -26.80 6.84 -16.35
N ASN A 822 -25.74 7.52 -16.76
CA ASN A 822 -24.51 6.96 -17.28
C ASN A 822 -23.32 7.41 -16.42
N PRO A 823 -23.23 6.95 -15.16
CA PRO A 823 -22.08 7.29 -14.35
C PRO A 823 -20.81 6.79 -15.05
N PRO A 824 -19.74 7.60 -15.12
CA PRO A 824 -18.50 7.16 -15.74
C PRO A 824 -18.03 5.86 -15.10
N ASP A 825 -17.42 4.95 -15.88
CA ASP A 825 -16.79 3.76 -15.31
C ASP A 825 -15.54 4.22 -14.54
N ILE A 826 -15.70 4.50 -13.24
CA ILE A 826 -14.62 4.89 -12.33
C ILE A 826 -13.83 3.63 -11.85
N GLY A 827 -14.10 2.45 -12.42
CA GLY A 827 -13.60 1.15 -11.96
C GLY A 827 -12.20 0.73 -12.40
#